data_AF-A0A5K3FYC9-F1
#
_entry.id   AF-A0A5K3FYC9-F1
#
_cell.length_a   1.000
_cell.length_b   1.000
_cell.length_c   1.000
_cell.angle_alpha   90.00
_cell.angle_beta   90.00
_cell.angle_gamma   90.00
#
_symmetry.space_group_name_H-M   'P 1'
#
loop_
_entity.id
_entity.type
_entity.pdbx_description
1 polymer ?
#
loop_
_entity_poly.entity_id
_entity_poly.type
_entity_poly.pdbx_seq_one_letter_code
_entity_poly.pdbx_strand_id
1 'polypeptide(L)'
;MKMLDSSDRLAALRQEMQKRHLDAFILPMEDSHFSEYLAAIDKRIAYISGFTGSAGTAVITVGDKAALWTDGRYHCQASRELDSNWILMREGLPDVPTIPSWLSQVTPPSGCIGFDPHQLPLSTVRAIQRELDVSSTEASSRRSLVPLEDMNLVDLVWQERPSRQSNPIRVVPVESFAGQSWEQKLSILRERLKSKGASALVIFQMDEIAWLFNLRGSDIKFNPLFFSYAVVTMDTVHLFVDWKRGPNSVDFEEYLRSPSHPVVLHPYDEFCSWLTTDSSWCSGRVWLPIMSSYFIACAVPEDQRLFDFSPVASLKAIKNPTEIEGMRIANLVDSLALCDFLAWLDDVSQAGKMDPTAVTPCDVPGVSPPTSLNEASLAAYLDAIRLTSDGCHGLSFPTIPGADSNGAVIHYSVSENSEGSEVTANSLFLVDSGGQYATGTTDVTRTVHLGTPSEEQITDYTQVLKAHACLASLTFPDNTAGTRLDVVCRASMWRSQRDYAHGTGHGVGANLCVHEGPIGLSGRRSQASFATGIGEPGIRKNMIVTIEPGYYLNDKYGIRLENVVLVVDCASGSRESPVPFLGFEALTMVPFQRRLIDRSALLPAELAWLNAYHATVRERLLGQLKVEQRAGSPSAARKRTRDWILRETEPL
;
A
#
# COMPACT_ATOMS: atom_id res chain seq x y z
N MET A 1 23.80 -1.90 -11.72
CA MET A 1 23.95 -1.44 -10.32
C MET A 1 25.27 -1.98 -9.79
N LYS A 2 26.12 -1.15 -9.18
CA LYS A 2 27.30 -1.68 -8.48
C LYS A 2 26.77 -2.29 -7.18
N MET A 3 26.85 -3.62 -7.10
CA MET A 3 26.52 -4.38 -5.91
C MET A 3 27.23 -3.76 -4.70
N LEU A 4 26.48 -3.49 -3.62
CA LEU A 4 27.04 -2.95 -2.39
C LEU A 4 27.87 -4.06 -1.73
N ASP A 5 29.14 -3.79 -1.41
CA ASP A 5 29.92 -4.66 -0.54
C ASP A 5 29.48 -4.42 0.91
N SER A 6 28.81 -5.41 1.50
CA SER A 6 28.25 -5.38 2.85
C SER A 6 29.21 -5.90 3.91
N SER A 7 30.43 -6.32 3.54
CA SER A 7 31.38 -6.99 4.44
C SER A 7 31.71 -6.18 5.70
N ASP A 8 32.09 -4.91 5.54
CA ASP A 8 32.45 -4.04 6.67
C ASP A 8 31.26 -3.72 7.56
N ARG A 9 30.07 -3.51 6.95
CA ARG A 9 28.83 -3.21 7.69
C ARG A 9 28.39 -4.40 8.54
N LEU A 10 28.45 -5.62 7.97
CA LEU A 10 28.15 -6.86 8.68
C LEU A 10 29.18 -7.15 9.78
N ALA A 11 30.47 -6.88 9.53
CA ALA A 11 31.52 -7.05 10.54
C ALA A 11 31.30 -6.13 11.74
N ALA A 12 30.99 -4.85 11.52
CA ALA A 12 30.67 -3.90 12.58
C ALA A 12 29.41 -4.32 13.37
N LEU A 13 28.36 -4.74 12.68
CA LEU A 13 27.12 -5.21 13.32
C LEU A 13 27.37 -6.43 14.22
N ARG A 14 28.17 -7.40 13.75
CA ARG A 14 28.53 -8.59 14.53
C ARG A 14 29.34 -8.26 15.79
N GLN A 15 30.17 -7.22 15.76
CA GLN A 15 30.85 -6.74 16.97
C GLN A 15 29.85 -6.21 18.01
N GLU A 16 28.82 -5.46 17.59
CA GLU A 16 27.75 -5.01 18.49
C GLU A 16 26.91 -6.15 19.06
N MET A 17 26.70 -7.21 18.27
CA MET A 17 26.04 -8.45 18.72
C MET A 17 26.89 -9.19 19.77
N GLN A 18 28.20 -9.32 19.54
CA GLN A 18 29.12 -9.99 20.48
C GLN A 18 29.16 -9.27 21.84
N LYS A 19 29.20 -7.93 21.85
CA LYS A 19 29.14 -7.11 23.08
C LYS A 19 27.90 -7.38 23.93
N ARG A 20 26.81 -7.82 23.30
CA ARG A 20 25.51 -8.10 23.92
C ARG A 20 25.21 -9.59 24.06
N HIS A 21 26.20 -10.46 23.82
CA HIS A 21 26.05 -11.91 23.91
C HIS A 21 24.92 -12.48 23.05
N LEU A 22 24.73 -11.93 21.84
CA LEU A 22 23.72 -12.41 20.89
C LEU A 22 24.32 -13.36 19.87
N ASP A 23 23.63 -14.46 19.59
CA ASP A 23 23.98 -15.44 18.54
C ASP A 23 23.38 -15.06 17.19
N ALA A 24 22.22 -14.42 17.18
CA ALA A 24 21.56 -13.92 15.98
C ALA A 24 20.79 -12.62 16.25
N PHE A 25 20.48 -11.89 15.19
CA PHE A 25 19.69 -10.66 15.21
C PHE A 25 18.65 -10.72 14.08
N ILE A 26 17.38 -10.55 14.43
CA ILE A 26 16.25 -10.46 13.50
C ILE A 26 15.98 -8.99 13.22
N LEU A 27 16.01 -8.61 11.94
CA LEU A 27 15.80 -7.26 11.47
C LEU A 27 14.71 -7.26 10.38
N PRO A 28 13.45 -6.94 10.73
CA PRO A 28 12.37 -6.78 9.74
C PRO A 28 12.50 -5.43 9.01
N MET A 29 11.92 -5.36 7.80
CA MET A 29 11.79 -4.12 7.03
C MET A 29 10.58 -3.28 7.51
N GLU A 30 10.60 -2.88 8.78
CA GLU A 30 9.50 -2.16 9.43
C GLU A 30 10.03 -0.92 10.14
N ASP A 31 9.23 0.13 10.29
CA ASP A 31 9.48 1.21 11.26
C ASP A 31 8.65 0.99 12.52
N SER A 32 8.76 1.90 13.49
CA SER A 32 8.00 1.83 14.75
C SER A 32 6.50 2.13 14.59
N HIS A 33 6.02 2.33 13.37
CA HIS A 33 4.64 2.65 13.00
C HIS A 33 4.02 1.62 12.04
N PHE A 34 4.80 0.62 11.58
CA PHE A 34 4.44 -0.34 10.55
C PHE A 34 4.00 0.34 9.24
N SER A 35 4.78 1.33 8.82
CA SER A 35 4.54 2.10 7.60
C SER A 35 4.79 1.26 6.35
N GLU A 36 3.90 1.38 5.37
CA GLU A 36 4.06 0.75 4.04
C GLU A 36 5.34 1.20 3.32
N TYR A 37 5.61 2.51 3.32
CA TYR A 37 6.85 3.09 2.80
C TYR A 37 7.69 3.60 3.96
N LEU A 38 8.95 3.18 3.99
CA LEU A 38 9.89 3.61 5.01
C LEU A 38 10.50 4.97 4.68
N ALA A 39 10.56 5.85 5.67
CA ALA A 39 11.42 7.02 5.64
C ALA A 39 12.89 6.61 5.54
N ALA A 40 13.74 7.49 5.01
CA ALA A 40 15.16 7.19 4.81
C ALA A 40 15.89 6.76 6.09
N ILE A 41 15.50 7.32 7.24
CA ILE A 41 16.05 7.00 8.57
C ILE A 41 15.78 5.54 9.03
N ASP A 42 14.74 4.90 8.48
CA ASP A 42 14.30 3.55 8.86
C ASP A 42 14.68 2.47 7.82
N LYS A 43 15.35 2.84 6.72
CA LYS A 43 15.82 1.92 5.67
C LYS A 43 17.05 1.08 6.09
N ARG A 44 16.97 0.43 7.25
CA ARG A 44 18.04 -0.34 7.90
C ARG A 44 18.49 -1.54 7.07
N ILE A 45 17.56 -2.28 6.43
CA ILE A 45 17.90 -3.40 5.55
C ILE A 45 18.65 -2.89 4.31
N ALA A 46 18.17 -1.84 3.65
CA ALA A 46 18.86 -1.25 2.50
C ALA A 46 20.27 -0.77 2.86
N TYR A 47 20.44 -0.21 4.06
CA TYR A 47 21.78 0.12 4.58
C TYR A 47 22.63 -1.14 4.79
N ILE A 48 22.18 -2.16 5.52
CA ILE A 48 23.05 -3.29 5.86
C ILE A 48 23.33 -4.24 4.68
N SER A 49 22.39 -4.38 3.73
CA SER A 49 22.47 -5.38 2.64
C SER A 49 22.51 -4.82 1.23
N GLY A 50 22.11 -3.55 1.03
CA GLY A 50 21.93 -2.97 -0.31
C GLY A 50 20.60 -3.32 -0.99
N PHE A 51 19.78 -4.20 -0.39
CA PHE A 51 18.46 -4.55 -0.93
C PHE A 51 17.44 -3.42 -0.73
N THR A 52 16.78 -3.00 -1.80
CA THR A 52 15.90 -1.81 -1.84
C THR A 52 14.42 -2.13 -2.09
N GLY A 53 14.03 -3.40 -2.10
CA GLY A 53 12.62 -3.79 -2.14
C GLY A 53 11.85 -3.28 -0.92
N SER A 54 10.52 -3.41 -0.92
CA SER A 54 9.67 -2.91 0.19
C SER A 54 9.18 -3.98 1.17
N ALA A 55 9.58 -5.24 0.98
CA ALA A 55 9.26 -6.31 1.92
C ALA A 55 10.46 -7.24 2.14
N GLY A 56 10.72 -7.57 3.39
CA GLY A 56 11.65 -8.63 3.75
C GLY A 56 12.08 -8.61 5.21
N THR A 57 12.66 -9.72 5.65
CA THR A 57 13.25 -9.85 6.99
C THR A 57 14.67 -10.38 6.86
N ALA A 58 15.63 -9.63 7.39
CA ALA A 58 17.02 -10.04 7.48
C ALA A 58 17.28 -10.76 8.80
N VAL A 59 18.08 -11.82 8.76
CA VAL A 59 18.58 -12.51 9.95
C VAL A 59 20.10 -12.60 9.83
N ILE A 60 20.80 -11.98 10.78
CA ILE A 60 22.26 -11.95 10.83
C ILE A 60 22.70 -12.79 12.03
N THR A 61 23.65 -13.69 11.82
CA THR A 61 24.25 -14.49 12.89
C THR A 61 25.62 -13.94 13.26
N VAL A 62 26.02 -14.14 14.52
CA VAL A 62 27.37 -13.82 14.99
C VAL A 62 28.43 -14.70 14.31
N GLY A 63 28.03 -15.90 13.91
CA GLY A 63 28.89 -16.97 13.40
C GLY A 63 29.26 -16.89 11.91
N ASP A 64 28.92 -15.80 11.21
CA ASP A 64 29.24 -15.46 9.80
C ASP A 64 28.11 -15.51 8.75
N LYS A 65 26.94 -16.07 9.09
CA LYS A 65 25.80 -16.15 8.15
C LYS A 65 24.95 -14.88 8.18
N ALA A 66 24.47 -14.45 7.03
CA ALA A 66 23.41 -13.46 6.88
C ALA A 66 22.41 -13.96 5.83
N ALA A 67 21.11 -13.89 6.13
CA ALA A 67 20.06 -14.35 5.23
C ALA A 67 18.93 -13.30 5.15
N LEU A 68 18.31 -13.18 3.97
CA LEU A 68 17.19 -12.28 3.73
C LEU A 68 16.00 -13.06 3.16
N TRP A 69 14.89 -13.09 3.88
CA TRP A 69 13.61 -13.56 3.38
C TRP A 69 12.89 -12.43 2.67
N THR A 70 12.39 -12.70 1.47
CA THR A 70 11.49 -11.79 0.75
C THR A 70 10.56 -12.60 -0.14
N ASP A 71 9.38 -12.05 -0.42
CA ASP A 71 8.36 -12.71 -1.21
C ASP A 71 8.60 -12.62 -2.72
N GLY A 72 7.78 -13.34 -3.50
CA GLY A 72 7.94 -13.49 -4.95
C GLY A 72 8.04 -12.19 -5.75
N ARG A 73 7.55 -11.06 -5.22
CA ARG A 73 7.67 -9.74 -5.87
C ARG A 73 9.13 -9.30 -6.01
N TYR A 74 10.01 -9.74 -5.12
CA TYR A 74 11.38 -9.21 -4.99
C TYR A 74 12.48 -10.25 -5.21
N HIS A 75 12.15 -11.50 -5.52
CA HIS A 75 13.11 -12.58 -5.74
C HIS A 75 14.18 -12.23 -6.78
N CYS A 76 13.79 -11.64 -7.91
CA CYS A 76 14.71 -11.23 -8.97
C CYS A 76 15.53 -10.00 -8.57
N GLN A 77 14.91 -9.01 -7.93
CA GLN A 77 15.59 -7.81 -7.44
C GLN A 77 16.65 -8.15 -6.40
N ALA A 78 16.29 -8.92 -5.37
CA ALA A 78 17.21 -9.33 -4.32
C ALA A 78 18.42 -10.11 -4.86
N SER A 79 18.22 -10.94 -5.90
CA SER A 79 19.33 -11.69 -6.53
C SER A 79 20.35 -10.79 -7.24
N ARG A 80 19.95 -9.58 -7.64
CA ARG A 80 20.79 -8.60 -8.33
C ARG A 80 21.43 -7.59 -7.37
N GLU A 81 20.78 -7.30 -6.26
CA GLU A 81 21.20 -6.27 -5.29
C GLU A 81 22.06 -6.81 -4.15
N LEU A 82 21.81 -8.05 -3.71
CA LEU A 82 22.56 -8.68 -2.62
C LEU A 82 23.93 -9.15 -3.10
N ASP A 83 24.94 -8.97 -2.25
CA ASP A 83 26.29 -9.51 -2.47
C ASP A 83 26.43 -10.97 -2.00
N SER A 84 27.63 -11.53 -2.15
CA SER A 84 27.94 -12.90 -1.77
C SER A 84 27.90 -13.17 -0.25
N ASN A 85 27.77 -12.15 0.60
CA ASN A 85 27.64 -12.33 2.05
C ASN A 85 26.22 -12.75 2.45
N TRP A 86 25.22 -12.61 1.56
CA TRP A 86 23.81 -12.86 1.85
C TRP A 86 23.29 -14.14 1.21
N ILE A 87 22.49 -14.88 2.00
CA ILE A 87 21.70 -16.01 1.53
C ILE A 87 20.28 -15.49 1.23
N LEU A 88 19.89 -15.46 -0.04
CA LEU A 88 18.53 -15.12 -0.43
C LEU A 88 17.57 -16.28 -0.14
N MET A 89 16.62 -16.04 0.77
CA MET A 89 15.55 -16.97 1.12
C MET A 89 14.28 -16.59 0.36
N ARG A 90 13.96 -17.38 -0.66
CA ARG A 90 12.84 -17.13 -1.58
C ARG A 90 11.51 -17.56 -0.96
N GLU A 91 10.98 -16.74 -0.04
CA GLU A 91 9.76 -17.03 0.71
C GLU A 91 8.59 -17.43 -0.20
N GLY A 92 7.85 -18.46 0.22
CA GLY A 92 6.70 -19.00 -0.51
C GLY A 92 7.05 -20.13 -1.49
N LEU A 93 8.32 -20.37 -1.79
CA LEU A 93 8.73 -21.56 -2.55
C LEU A 93 8.79 -22.81 -1.66
N PRO A 94 8.56 -24.02 -2.22
CA PRO A 94 8.81 -25.27 -1.53
C PRO A 94 10.25 -25.31 -0.99
N ASP A 95 10.44 -25.96 0.15
CA ASP A 95 11.74 -26.21 0.80
C ASP A 95 12.47 -25.00 1.39
N VAL A 96 11.95 -23.78 1.27
CA VAL A 96 12.50 -22.62 1.98
C VAL A 96 12.08 -22.68 3.47
N PRO A 97 13.03 -22.77 4.42
CA PRO A 97 12.69 -22.85 5.82
C PRO A 97 12.08 -21.53 6.31
N THR A 98 11.19 -21.63 7.29
CA THR A 98 10.76 -20.49 8.09
C THR A 98 11.96 -19.91 8.86
N ILE A 99 11.87 -18.64 9.26
CA ILE A 99 12.91 -17.99 10.08
C ILE A 99 13.21 -18.78 11.36
N PRO A 100 12.22 -19.23 12.16
CA PRO A 100 12.49 -20.04 13.35
C PRO A 100 13.16 -21.38 13.03
N SER A 101 12.70 -22.08 11.99
CA SER A 101 13.31 -23.34 11.53
C SER A 101 14.78 -23.14 11.13
N TRP A 102 15.09 -22.09 10.38
CA TRP A 102 16.47 -21.77 10.01
C TRP A 102 17.32 -21.39 11.21
N LEU A 103 16.82 -20.53 12.10
CA LEU A 103 17.49 -20.14 13.35
C LEU A 103 17.84 -21.37 14.20
N SER A 104 16.94 -22.36 14.29
CA SER A 104 17.18 -23.59 15.03
C SER A 104 18.37 -24.42 14.50
N GLN A 105 18.71 -24.26 13.22
CA GLN A 105 19.83 -24.97 12.57
C GLN A 105 21.14 -24.21 12.66
N VAL A 106 21.11 -22.87 12.76
CA VAL A 106 22.31 -22.03 12.65
C VAL A 106 22.77 -21.40 13.96
N THR A 107 21.96 -21.44 15.01
CA THR A 107 22.33 -20.94 16.35
C THR A 107 22.54 -22.11 17.31
N PRO A 108 23.41 -21.97 18.34
CA PRO A 108 23.60 -23.03 19.32
C PRO A 108 22.32 -23.30 20.13
N PRO A 109 22.19 -24.49 20.74
CA PRO A 109 21.23 -24.71 21.81
C PRO A 109 21.36 -23.62 22.88
N SER A 110 20.23 -23.17 23.45
CA SER A 110 20.18 -22.07 24.42
C SER A 110 20.66 -20.71 23.90
N GLY A 111 20.81 -20.55 22.57
CA GLY A 111 21.28 -19.31 21.97
C GLY A 111 20.33 -18.13 22.18
N CYS A 112 20.91 -16.93 22.21
CA CYS A 112 20.21 -15.66 22.38
C CYS A 112 19.99 -14.97 21.04
N ILE A 113 18.73 -14.70 20.69
CA ILE A 113 18.35 -14.13 19.41
C ILE A 113 17.76 -12.73 19.66
N GLY A 114 18.50 -11.70 19.29
CA GLY A 114 18.11 -10.31 19.48
C GLY A 114 17.05 -9.85 18.47
N PHE A 115 16.18 -8.93 18.90
CA PHE A 115 15.27 -8.21 18.01
C PHE A 115 14.97 -6.81 18.55
N ASP A 116 14.61 -5.89 17.66
CA ASP A 116 14.12 -4.56 18.05
C ASP A 116 12.64 -4.66 18.49
N PRO A 117 12.30 -4.32 19.75
CA PRO A 117 10.94 -4.48 20.27
C PRO A 117 9.93 -3.51 19.66
N HIS A 118 10.38 -2.47 18.94
CA HIS A 118 9.50 -1.52 18.26
C HIS A 118 9.07 -2.00 16.87
N GLN A 119 9.82 -2.91 16.24
CA GLN A 119 9.62 -3.31 14.84
C GLN A 119 8.90 -4.67 14.67
N LEU A 120 8.61 -5.39 15.76
CA LEU A 120 7.90 -6.68 15.72
C LEU A 120 6.63 -6.66 16.58
N PRO A 121 5.48 -7.10 16.05
CA PRO A 121 4.26 -7.30 16.85
C PRO A 121 4.45 -8.38 17.92
N LEU A 122 3.78 -8.22 19.08
CA LEU A 122 3.84 -9.23 20.16
C LEU A 122 3.39 -10.63 19.68
N SER A 123 2.38 -10.68 18.82
CA SER A 123 1.86 -11.93 18.22
C SER A 123 2.94 -12.67 17.42
N THR A 124 3.73 -11.94 16.63
CA THR A 124 4.84 -12.46 15.83
C THR A 124 5.96 -12.98 16.71
N VAL A 125 6.39 -12.23 17.74
CA VAL A 125 7.40 -12.68 18.71
C VAL A 125 6.96 -13.98 19.40
N ARG A 126 5.70 -14.06 19.83
CA ARG A 126 5.13 -15.27 20.44
C ARG A 126 5.08 -16.45 19.46
N ALA A 127 4.78 -16.21 18.18
CA ALA A 127 4.78 -17.25 17.16
C ALA A 127 6.18 -17.82 16.90
N ILE A 128 7.18 -16.93 16.74
CA ILE A 128 8.60 -17.30 16.57
C ILE A 128 9.07 -18.12 17.78
N GLN A 129 8.80 -17.66 19.01
CA GLN A 129 9.22 -18.37 20.22
C GLN A 129 8.60 -19.77 20.30
N ARG A 130 7.30 -19.92 20.00
CA ARG A 130 6.64 -21.24 20.01
C ARG A 130 7.27 -22.21 19.02
N GLU A 131 7.61 -21.75 17.82
CA GLU A 131 8.23 -22.60 16.81
C GLU A 131 9.67 -22.99 17.19
N LEU A 132 10.44 -22.07 17.77
CA LEU A 132 11.76 -22.37 18.34
C LEU A 132 11.66 -23.38 19.50
N ASP A 133 10.66 -23.28 20.36
CA ASP A 133 10.45 -24.20 21.47
C ASP A 133 10.15 -25.62 20.99
N VAL A 134 9.39 -25.78 19.90
CA VAL A 134 9.08 -27.09 19.28
C VAL A 134 10.33 -27.76 18.72
N SER A 135 11.29 -26.98 18.22
CA SER A 135 12.57 -27.51 17.72
C SER A 135 13.53 -28.00 18.82
N SER A 136 13.22 -27.73 20.09
CA SER A 136 14.09 -28.02 21.24
C SER A 136 13.62 -29.28 21.97
N THR A 137 14.52 -30.24 22.18
CA THR A 137 14.21 -31.53 22.85
C THR A 137 14.17 -31.41 24.38
N GLU A 138 14.96 -30.50 24.95
CA GLU A 138 15.03 -30.24 26.39
C GLU A 138 14.74 -28.76 26.71
N ALA A 139 14.14 -28.48 27.87
CA ALA A 139 13.85 -27.10 28.29
C ALA A 139 15.11 -26.24 28.44
N SER A 140 16.23 -26.84 28.87
CA SER A 140 17.56 -26.23 28.95
C SER A 140 18.10 -25.78 27.59
N SER A 141 17.74 -26.48 26.52
CA SER A 141 18.22 -26.22 25.15
C SER A 141 17.41 -25.16 24.38
N ARG A 142 16.35 -24.63 24.99
CA ARG A 142 15.46 -23.65 24.36
C ARG A 142 16.19 -22.33 24.12
N ARG A 143 16.07 -21.84 22.90
CA ARG A 143 16.57 -20.53 22.48
C ARG A 143 15.67 -19.42 23.01
N SER A 144 16.25 -18.28 23.32
CA SER A 144 15.51 -17.13 23.85
C SER A 144 15.52 -15.97 22.87
N LEU A 145 14.34 -15.41 22.60
CA LEU A 145 14.23 -14.10 21.98
C LEU A 145 14.53 -13.01 23.02
N VAL A 146 15.45 -12.10 22.71
CA VAL A 146 15.93 -11.04 23.60
C VAL A 146 15.56 -9.68 23.00
N PRO A 147 14.65 -8.90 23.61
CA PRO A 147 14.36 -7.55 23.15
C PRO A 147 15.57 -6.65 23.42
N LEU A 148 15.92 -5.81 22.45
CA LEU A 148 16.95 -4.79 22.64
C LEU A 148 16.36 -3.58 23.35
N GLU A 149 16.83 -3.29 24.58
CA GLU A 149 16.28 -2.20 25.41
C GLU A 149 16.77 -0.80 25.00
N ASP A 150 17.97 -0.68 24.42
CA ASP A 150 18.58 0.62 24.12
C ASP A 150 18.14 1.18 22.75
N MET A 151 18.61 0.55 21.67
CA MET A 151 18.39 0.98 20.29
C MET A 151 18.68 -0.15 19.30
N ASN A 152 18.24 0.03 18.06
CA ASN A 152 18.51 -0.90 16.97
C ASN A 152 20.03 -1.01 16.70
N LEU A 153 20.55 -2.22 16.57
CA LEU A 153 21.99 -2.44 16.37
C LEU A 153 22.51 -1.87 15.04
N VAL A 154 21.66 -1.76 14.01
CA VAL A 154 22.06 -1.12 12.74
C VAL A 154 22.33 0.36 12.94
N ASP A 155 21.57 1.02 13.82
CA ASP A 155 21.70 2.45 14.07
C ASP A 155 23.07 2.78 14.69
N LEU A 156 23.66 1.85 15.46
CA LEU A 156 25.00 1.99 16.07
C LEU A 156 26.14 1.94 15.05
N VAL A 157 25.93 1.29 13.91
CA VAL A 157 26.95 1.11 12.87
C VAL A 157 26.72 2.02 11.66
N TRP A 158 25.57 2.71 11.60
CA TRP A 158 25.20 3.63 10.54
C TRP A 158 25.69 5.06 10.81
N GLN A 159 26.95 5.34 10.48
CA GLN A 159 27.59 6.64 10.75
C GLN A 159 26.86 7.85 10.14
N GLU A 160 26.39 7.74 8.89
CA GLU A 160 25.69 8.81 8.17
C GLU A 160 24.18 8.56 8.11
N ARG A 161 23.58 8.18 9.25
CA ARG A 161 22.14 7.92 9.31
C ARG A 161 21.35 9.21 9.04
N PRO A 162 20.39 9.21 8.10
CA PRO A 162 19.56 10.38 7.83
C PRO A 162 18.76 10.82 9.06
N SER A 163 18.49 12.11 9.18
CA SER A 163 17.57 12.64 10.20
C SER A 163 16.11 12.38 9.83
N ARG A 164 15.25 12.29 10.85
CA ARG A 164 13.80 12.23 10.67
C ARG A 164 13.32 13.52 10.00
N GLN A 165 12.44 13.40 9.01
CA GLN A 165 11.81 14.57 8.41
C GLN A 165 10.77 15.16 9.36
N SER A 166 10.67 16.49 9.38
CA SER A 166 9.67 17.23 10.14
C SER A 166 9.07 18.30 9.23
N ASN A 167 8.30 17.86 8.22
CA ASN A 167 7.71 18.74 7.22
C ASN A 167 6.44 19.41 7.78
N PRO A 168 6.02 20.58 7.25
CA PRO A 168 4.80 21.26 7.68
C PRO A 168 3.55 20.38 7.60
N ILE A 169 2.65 20.53 8.57
CA ILE A 169 1.40 19.76 8.64
C ILE A 169 0.23 20.68 8.27
N ARG A 170 -0.66 20.19 7.40
CA ARG A 170 -1.85 20.92 6.93
C ARG A 170 -3.14 20.36 7.53
N VAL A 171 -4.12 21.24 7.70
CA VAL A 171 -5.49 20.87 8.07
C VAL A 171 -6.24 20.38 6.84
N VAL A 172 -7.06 19.35 7.04
CA VAL A 172 -8.08 18.91 6.09
C VAL A 172 -9.40 19.62 6.43
N PRO A 173 -9.94 20.48 5.54
CA PRO A 173 -11.16 21.21 5.84
C PRO A 173 -12.36 20.28 6.00
N VAL A 174 -13.16 20.51 7.04
CA VAL A 174 -14.33 19.69 7.37
C VAL A 174 -15.42 19.81 6.31
N GLU A 175 -15.79 21.05 5.96
CA GLU A 175 -16.94 21.31 5.10
C GLU A 175 -16.72 20.85 3.65
N SER A 176 -15.51 21.03 3.10
CA SER A 176 -15.22 20.70 1.71
C SER A 176 -14.74 19.26 1.50
N PHE A 177 -14.27 18.56 2.54
CA PHE A 177 -13.74 17.21 2.35
C PHE A 177 -13.93 16.26 3.55
N ALA A 178 -13.41 16.57 4.75
CA ALA A 178 -13.37 15.57 5.83
C ALA A 178 -14.77 15.14 6.32
N GLY A 179 -15.81 15.97 6.15
CA GLY A 179 -17.20 15.66 6.47
C GLY A 179 -17.54 15.55 7.96
N GLN A 180 -16.53 15.38 8.82
CA GLN A 180 -16.64 15.34 10.28
C GLN A 180 -15.45 16.02 10.93
N SER A 181 -15.68 16.75 12.03
CA SER A 181 -14.61 17.36 12.82
C SER A 181 -13.85 16.29 13.63
N TRP A 182 -12.65 16.62 14.09
CA TRP A 182 -11.84 15.70 14.87
C TRP A 182 -12.48 15.40 16.25
N GLU A 183 -13.20 16.36 16.83
CA GLU A 183 -13.96 16.22 18.07
C GLU A 183 -15.12 15.23 17.93
N GLN A 184 -15.83 15.29 16.79
CA GLN A 184 -16.90 14.34 16.47
C GLN A 184 -16.34 12.92 16.33
N LYS A 185 -15.23 12.77 15.60
CA LYS A 185 -14.53 11.49 15.45
C LYS A 185 -14.08 10.93 16.81
N LEU A 186 -13.54 11.78 17.67
CA LEU A 186 -13.11 11.40 19.01
C LEU A 186 -14.27 11.01 19.94
N SER A 187 -15.41 11.67 19.82
CA SER A 187 -16.63 11.31 20.55
C SER A 187 -17.10 9.90 20.16
N ILE A 188 -17.18 9.61 18.86
CA ILE A 188 -17.51 8.27 18.35
C ILE A 188 -16.48 7.23 18.81
N LEU A 189 -15.19 7.58 18.80
CA LEU A 189 -14.13 6.70 19.27
C LEU A 189 -14.32 6.34 20.76
N ARG A 190 -14.60 7.31 21.63
CA ARG A 190 -14.84 7.05 23.06
C ARG A 190 -16.09 6.21 23.31
N GLU A 191 -17.13 6.34 22.50
CA GLU A 191 -18.29 5.43 22.54
C GLU A 191 -17.90 3.99 22.17
N ARG A 192 -17.01 3.81 21.17
CA ARG A 192 -16.43 2.50 20.83
C ARG A 192 -15.62 1.92 21.98
N LEU A 193 -14.77 2.72 22.64
CA LEU A 193 -14.01 2.27 23.81
C LEU A 193 -14.96 1.80 24.92
N LYS A 194 -15.97 2.62 25.26
CA LYS A 194 -16.98 2.30 26.26
C LYS A 194 -17.75 1.02 25.94
N SER A 195 -18.22 0.85 24.71
CA SER A 195 -18.95 -0.37 24.30
C SER A 195 -18.09 -1.63 24.34
N LYS A 196 -16.78 -1.50 24.12
CA LYS A 196 -15.80 -2.59 24.25
C LYS A 196 -15.32 -2.79 25.69
N GLY A 197 -15.71 -1.93 26.62
CA GLY A 197 -15.23 -1.92 28.01
C GLY A 197 -13.72 -1.68 28.09
N ALA A 198 -13.20 -0.80 27.22
CA ALA A 198 -11.84 -0.27 27.27
C ALA A 198 -11.88 1.18 27.78
N SER A 199 -10.83 1.59 28.48
CA SER A 199 -10.67 2.92 29.06
C SER A 199 -9.65 3.77 28.31
N ALA A 200 -8.78 3.13 27.52
CA ALA A 200 -7.81 3.78 26.68
C ALA A 200 -7.56 3.01 25.37
N LEU A 201 -7.01 3.71 24.38
CA LEU A 201 -6.50 3.16 23.12
C LEU A 201 -5.11 3.74 22.86
N VAL A 202 -4.16 2.88 22.50
CA VAL A 202 -2.84 3.29 22.00
C VAL A 202 -2.84 3.23 20.47
N ILE A 203 -2.56 4.37 19.84
CA ILE A 203 -2.52 4.53 18.39
C ILE A 203 -1.08 4.80 17.98
N PHE A 204 -0.54 3.94 17.12
CA PHE A 204 0.81 4.07 16.55
C PHE A 204 0.81 4.16 15.03
N GLN A 205 -0.25 3.76 14.33
CA GLN A 205 -0.30 3.93 12.88
C GLN A 205 -0.59 5.40 12.55
N MET A 206 0.29 6.02 11.78
CA MET A 206 0.24 7.47 11.52
C MET A 206 -0.99 7.88 10.70
N ASP A 207 -1.52 6.99 9.86
CA ASP A 207 -2.71 7.22 9.05
C ASP A 207 -3.98 7.33 9.92
N GLU A 208 -4.06 6.55 10.99
CA GLU A 208 -5.12 6.67 11.99
C GLU A 208 -5.08 8.02 12.70
N ILE A 209 -3.89 8.49 13.09
CA ILE A 209 -3.71 9.77 13.78
C ILE A 209 -4.04 10.93 12.83
N ALA A 210 -3.52 10.88 11.60
CA ALA A 210 -3.83 11.85 10.55
C ALA A 210 -5.34 11.93 10.27
N TRP A 211 -6.03 10.80 10.17
CA TRP A 211 -7.48 10.77 9.96
C TRP A 211 -8.26 11.27 11.18
N LEU A 212 -7.89 10.86 12.40
CA LEU A 212 -8.58 11.23 13.64
C LEU A 212 -8.57 12.74 13.84
N PHE A 213 -7.43 13.39 13.60
CA PHE A 213 -7.26 14.84 13.79
C PHE A 213 -7.51 15.69 12.54
N ASN A 214 -7.93 15.11 11.41
CA ASN A 214 -8.05 15.84 10.14
C ASN A 214 -6.76 16.60 9.76
N LEU A 215 -5.60 15.98 9.98
CA LEU A 215 -4.29 16.55 9.66
C LEU A 215 -3.59 15.70 8.59
N ARG A 216 -2.75 16.31 7.77
CA ARG A 216 -1.90 15.63 6.77
C ARG A 216 -0.50 16.19 6.77
N GLY A 217 0.48 15.31 6.61
CA GLY A 217 1.89 15.67 6.52
C GLY A 217 2.50 15.21 5.21
N SER A 218 3.83 15.19 5.18
CA SER A 218 4.62 14.67 4.06
C SER A 218 5.95 14.08 4.54
N ASP A 219 5.99 13.56 5.78
CA ASP A 219 7.21 12.97 6.36
C ASP A 219 7.56 11.61 5.71
N ILE A 220 6.54 10.93 5.19
CA ILE A 220 6.66 9.67 4.45
C ILE A 220 6.40 9.96 2.98
N LYS A 221 7.27 9.48 2.09
CA LYS A 221 7.03 9.61 0.65
C LYS A 221 5.72 8.90 0.28
N PHE A 222 4.96 9.51 -0.61
CA PHE A 222 3.69 9.00 -1.15
C PHE A 222 2.50 8.93 -0.18
N ASN A 223 2.77 8.76 1.11
CA ASN A 223 1.75 8.72 2.16
C ASN A 223 1.70 10.08 2.87
N PRO A 224 0.57 10.82 2.85
CA PRO A 224 0.45 12.17 3.42
C PRO A 224 0.38 12.17 4.95
N LEU A 225 1.42 11.62 5.59
CA LEU A 225 1.52 11.29 7.01
C LEU A 225 2.59 12.12 7.71
N PHE A 226 2.55 12.13 9.03
CA PHE A 226 3.53 12.76 9.89
C PHE A 226 3.80 11.88 11.11
N PHE A 227 5.07 11.85 11.54
CA PHE A 227 5.50 11.05 12.68
C PHE A 227 4.77 11.45 13.95
N SER A 228 3.98 10.52 14.49
CA SER A 228 3.18 10.75 15.68
C SER A 228 2.76 9.46 16.37
N TYR A 229 2.49 9.55 17.68
CA TYR A 229 1.74 8.56 18.47
C TYR A 229 0.58 9.26 19.17
N ALA A 230 -0.47 8.52 19.50
CA ALA A 230 -1.54 9.04 20.35
C ALA A 230 -2.01 8.02 21.38
N VAL A 231 -2.31 8.48 22.59
CA VAL A 231 -3.02 7.70 23.60
C VAL A 231 -4.32 8.41 23.93
N VAL A 232 -5.43 7.77 23.54
CA VAL A 232 -6.78 8.30 23.75
C VAL A 232 -7.36 7.64 24.99
N THR A 233 -7.57 8.42 26.06
CA THR A 233 -8.32 7.99 27.24
C THR A 233 -9.78 8.46 27.15
N MET A 234 -10.60 8.04 28.11
CA MET A 234 -12.00 8.50 28.20
C MET A 234 -12.13 10.01 28.34
N ASP A 235 -11.15 10.69 28.93
CA ASP A 235 -11.24 12.11 29.27
C ASP A 235 -10.24 12.98 28.51
N THR A 236 -9.02 12.49 28.26
CA THR A 236 -7.92 13.26 27.66
C THR A 236 -7.30 12.52 26.47
N VAL A 237 -6.68 13.24 25.55
CA VAL A 237 -5.82 12.68 24.51
C VAL A 237 -4.39 13.15 24.72
N HIS A 238 -3.43 12.23 24.70
CA HIS A 238 -2.01 12.53 24.71
C HIS A 238 -1.48 12.32 23.29
N LEU A 239 -1.06 13.40 22.62
CA LEU A 239 -0.54 13.37 21.25
C LEU A 239 0.97 13.63 21.29
N PHE A 240 1.74 12.67 20.82
CA PHE A 240 3.20 12.73 20.72
C PHE A 240 3.57 13.07 19.29
N VAL A 241 4.09 14.26 19.06
CA VAL A 241 4.37 14.79 17.73
C VAL A 241 5.43 15.88 17.86
N ASP A 242 6.15 16.18 16.78
CA ASP A 242 6.81 17.49 16.70
C ASP A 242 5.76 18.50 16.19
N TRP A 243 5.19 19.34 17.07
CA TRP A 243 4.15 20.30 16.67
C TRP A 243 4.70 21.67 16.27
N LYS A 244 6.01 21.90 16.41
CA LYS A 244 6.66 23.20 16.15
C LYS A 244 7.39 23.20 14.81
N ARG A 245 6.68 22.85 13.73
CA ARG A 245 7.26 22.50 12.41
C ARG A 245 7.49 23.65 11.43
N GLY A 246 7.97 24.80 11.92
CA GLY A 246 8.29 25.95 11.07
C GLY A 246 7.07 26.64 10.44
N PRO A 247 7.29 27.61 9.53
CA PRO A 247 6.23 28.39 8.91
C PRO A 247 5.34 27.53 8.00
N ASN A 248 4.05 27.86 7.91
CA ASN A 248 3.00 27.17 7.14
C ASN A 248 2.48 25.84 7.72
N SER A 249 3.02 25.38 8.85
CA SER A 249 2.37 24.30 9.61
C SER A 249 1.15 24.84 10.36
N VAL A 250 0.16 23.99 10.59
CA VAL A 250 -0.96 24.28 11.49
C VAL A 250 -0.45 24.67 12.88
N ASP A 251 -1.09 25.67 13.49
CA ASP A 251 -0.92 25.94 14.91
C ASP A 251 -1.69 24.86 15.70
N PHE A 252 -0.97 23.85 16.20
CA PHE A 252 -1.56 22.74 16.95
C PHE A 252 -2.25 23.19 18.24
N GLU A 253 -1.70 24.19 18.94
CA GLU A 253 -2.23 24.66 20.23
C GLU A 253 -3.54 25.42 20.05
N GLU A 254 -3.70 26.11 18.91
CA GLU A 254 -4.97 26.70 18.52
C GLU A 254 -5.94 25.66 17.95
N TYR A 255 -5.50 24.84 16.99
CA TYR A 255 -6.36 23.89 16.27
C TYR A 255 -6.96 22.81 17.16
N LEU A 256 -6.19 22.30 18.13
CA LEU A 256 -6.62 21.24 19.06
C LEU A 256 -7.21 21.79 20.36
N ARG A 257 -7.46 23.11 20.44
CA ARG A 257 -8.08 23.72 21.61
C ARG A 257 -9.56 23.34 21.70
N SER A 258 -9.84 22.34 22.53
CA SER A 258 -11.22 21.91 22.80
C SER A 258 -11.48 21.76 24.31
N PRO A 259 -12.52 22.43 24.85
CA PRO A 259 -12.89 22.27 26.26
C PRO A 259 -13.53 20.90 26.54
N SER A 260 -14.17 20.26 25.56
CA SER A 260 -14.80 18.94 25.71
C SER A 260 -13.84 17.78 25.40
N HIS A 261 -12.77 18.05 24.65
CA HIS A 261 -11.76 17.06 24.27
C HIS A 261 -10.35 17.60 24.50
N PRO A 262 -9.88 17.67 25.76
CA PRO A 262 -8.52 18.11 26.05
C PRO A 262 -7.47 17.27 25.32
N VAL A 263 -6.58 17.93 24.59
CA VAL A 263 -5.40 17.33 23.96
C VAL A 263 -4.14 17.88 24.61
N VAL A 264 -3.28 16.99 25.11
CA VAL A 264 -1.97 17.31 25.67
C VAL A 264 -0.91 16.95 24.64
N LEU A 265 -0.10 17.93 24.26
CA LEU A 265 0.99 17.76 23.29
C LEU A 265 2.27 17.36 24.01
N HIS A 266 2.93 16.34 23.49
CA HIS A 266 4.21 15.80 23.98
C HIS A 266 5.20 15.73 22.81
N PRO A 267 6.51 15.93 23.04
CA PRO A 267 7.52 15.66 22.02
C PRO A 267 7.43 14.22 21.53
N TYR A 268 7.63 14.00 20.23
CA TYR A 268 7.54 12.66 19.63
C TYR A 268 8.41 11.61 20.35
N ASP A 269 9.66 11.97 20.68
CA ASP A 269 10.62 11.06 21.30
C ASP A 269 10.28 10.69 22.76
N GLU A 270 9.36 11.42 23.42
CA GLU A 270 8.94 11.13 24.79
C GLU A 270 7.94 9.98 24.89
N PHE A 271 7.36 9.52 23.76
CA PHE A 271 6.32 8.48 23.76
C PHE A 271 6.74 7.24 24.54
N CYS A 272 7.94 6.70 24.26
CA CYS A 272 8.40 5.46 24.87
C CYS A 272 8.57 5.61 26.39
N SER A 273 9.24 6.68 26.83
CA SER A 273 9.46 6.96 28.25
C SER A 273 8.16 7.26 28.99
N TRP A 274 7.22 7.98 28.37
CA TRP A 274 5.94 8.33 28.96
C TRP A 274 5.08 7.08 29.16
N LEU A 275 5.02 6.20 28.15
CA LEU A 275 4.21 4.99 28.17
C LEU A 275 4.61 4.04 29.31
N THR A 276 5.90 3.97 29.66
CA THR A 276 6.42 3.07 30.70
C THR A 276 6.51 3.69 32.08
N THR A 277 6.67 5.01 32.19
CA THR A 277 6.92 5.69 33.47
C THR A 277 5.63 6.22 34.11
N ASP A 278 4.69 6.67 33.30
CA ASP A 278 3.39 7.15 33.77
C ASP A 278 2.41 5.97 33.76
N SER A 279 2.03 5.43 34.92
CA SER A 279 1.03 4.34 34.97
C SER A 279 -0.41 4.87 35.04
N SER A 280 -0.61 6.19 35.15
CA SER A 280 -1.93 6.78 35.42
C SER A 280 -2.88 6.74 34.22
N TRP A 281 -2.33 6.73 33.00
CA TRP A 281 -3.11 6.58 31.77
C TRP A 281 -3.70 5.17 31.59
N CYS A 282 -3.09 4.18 32.22
CA CYS A 282 -3.42 2.76 32.07
C CYS A 282 -4.34 2.27 33.21
N SER A 283 -5.53 2.88 33.34
CA SER A 283 -6.53 2.46 34.33
C SER A 283 -7.61 1.58 33.70
N GLY A 284 -7.67 0.29 34.02
CA GLY A 284 -8.65 -0.65 33.43
C GLY A 284 -8.14 -1.33 32.16
N ARG A 285 -9.02 -1.68 31.22
CA ARG A 285 -8.59 -2.36 29.97
C ARG A 285 -8.11 -1.37 28.92
N VAL A 286 -6.93 -1.61 28.37
CA VAL A 286 -6.35 -0.83 27.27
C VAL A 286 -6.53 -1.57 25.96
N TRP A 287 -7.17 -0.91 25.00
CA TRP A 287 -7.29 -1.43 23.64
C TRP A 287 -5.95 -1.27 22.92
N LEU A 288 -5.37 -2.39 22.51
CA LEU A 288 -4.18 -2.47 21.68
C LEU A 288 -4.56 -3.03 20.31
N PRO A 289 -4.29 -2.31 19.20
CA PRO A 289 -4.43 -2.87 17.87
C PRO A 289 -3.67 -4.21 17.73
N ILE A 290 -4.17 -5.15 16.94
CA ILE A 290 -3.56 -6.49 16.81
C ILE A 290 -2.09 -6.48 16.37
N MET A 291 -1.66 -5.41 15.69
CA MET A 291 -0.30 -5.21 15.21
C MET A 291 0.60 -4.46 16.22
N SER A 292 0.11 -4.18 17.44
CA SER A 292 0.91 -3.51 18.46
C SER A 292 2.26 -4.20 18.64
N SER A 293 3.32 -3.39 18.55
CA SER A 293 4.69 -3.84 18.74
C SER A 293 4.87 -4.49 20.11
N TYR A 294 5.89 -5.34 20.23
CA TYR A 294 6.27 -5.98 21.48
C TYR A 294 6.44 -4.92 22.59
N PHE A 295 7.11 -3.81 22.28
CA PHE A 295 7.29 -2.69 23.21
C PHE A 295 5.95 -2.15 23.74
N ILE A 296 5.05 -1.73 22.84
CA ILE A 296 3.75 -1.13 23.23
C ILE A 296 2.92 -2.12 24.05
N ALA A 297 2.91 -3.39 23.65
CA ALA A 297 2.16 -4.41 24.37
C ALA A 297 2.74 -4.66 25.77
N CYS A 298 4.07 -4.72 25.90
CA CYS A 298 4.75 -4.93 27.17
C CYS A 298 4.62 -3.75 28.15
N ALA A 299 4.42 -2.53 27.65
CA ALA A 299 4.16 -1.36 28.49
C ALA A 299 2.80 -1.43 29.22
N VAL A 300 1.86 -2.25 28.74
CA VAL A 300 0.55 -2.48 29.39
C VAL A 300 0.59 -3.79 30.18
N PRO A 301 0.11 -3.86 31.43
CA PRO A 301 -0.01 -5.11 32.19
C PRO A 301 -0.84 -6.18 31.45
N GLU A 302 -0.43 -7.45 31.51
CA GLU A 302 -1.03 -8.51 30.68
C GLU A 302 -2.54 -8.70 30.90
N ASP A 303 -3.02 -8.55 32.13
CA ASP A 303 -4.43 -8.66 32.52
C ASP A 303 -5.29 -7.48 32.05
N GLN A 304 -4.66 -6.38 31.60
CA GLN A 304 -5.32 -5.17 31.12
C GLN A 304 -5.38 -5.09 29.58
N ARG A 305 -4.64 -5.93 28.87
CA ARG A 305 -4.56 -5.87 27.40
C ARG A 305 -5.84 -6.35 26.74
N LEU A 306 -6.41 -5.54 25.86
CA LEU A 306 -7.51 -5.91 24.97
C LEU A 306 -7.03 -5.81 23.51
N PHE A 307 -6.77 -6.96 22.88
CA PHE A 307 -6.37 -7.01 21.47
C PHE A 307 -7.59 -7.10 20.55
N ASP A 308 -7.69 -6.19 19.58
CA ASP A 308 -8.65 -6.22 18.47
C ASP A 308 -8.14 -5.34 17.33
N PHE A 309 -8.80 -5.33 16.17
CA PHE A 309 -8.53 -4.32 15.15
C PHE A 309 -8.71 -2.91 15.72
N SER A 310 -7.93 -1.96 15.23
CA SER A 310 -8.11 -0.57 15.66
C SER A 310 -9.53 -0.10 15.36
N PRO A 311 -10.22 0.52 16.34
CA PRO A 311 -11.50 1.15 16.09
C PRO A 311 -11.37 2.34 15.12
N VAL A 312 -10.22 3.03 15.09
CA VAL A 312 -9.99 4.14 14.16
C VAL A 312 -9.81 3.61 12.74
N ALA A 313 -9.02 2.54 12.55
CA ALA A 313 -8.92 1.86 11.26
C ALA A 313 -10.31 1.41 10.74
N SER A 314 -11.14 0.85 11.63
CA SER A 314 -12.49 0.41 11.27
C SER A 314 -13.41 1.58 10.89
N LEU A 315 -13.29 2.73 11.58
CA LEU A 315 -14.09 3.92 11.31
C LEU A 315 -13.70 4.56 9.96
N LYS A 316 -12.41 4.77 9.71
CA LYS A 316 -11.93 5.43 8.49
C LYS A 316 -12.10 4.58 7.23
N ALA A 317 -12.13 3.24 7.38
CA ALA A 317 -12.36 2.33 6.27
C ALA A 317 -13.75 2.54 5.61
N ILE A 318 -14.74 3.04 6.36
CA ILE A 318 -16.10 3.35 5.88
C ILE A 318 -16.20 4.85 5.62
N LYS A 319 -16.23 5.23 4.34
CA LYS A 319 -16.13 6.63 3.93
C LYS A 319 -17.47 7.34 4.16
N ASN A 320 -17.42 8.57 4.67
CA ASN A 320 -18.60 9.41 4.75
C ASN A 320 -18.95 10.01 3.37
N PRO A 321 -20.16 10.58 3.18
CA PRO A 321 -20.57 11.10 1.87
C PRO A 321 -19.61 12.13 1.24
N THR A 322 -18.98 12.98 2.05
CA THR A 322 -18.02 13.99 1.57
C THR A 322 -16.71 13.35 1.14
N GLU A 323 -16.20 12.38 1.90
CA GLU A 323 -15.02 11.59 1.51
C GLU A 323 -15.27 10.80 0.21
N ILE A 324 -16.46 10.20 0.05
CA ILE A 324 -16.84 9.46 -1.17
C ILE A 324 -16.83 10.38 -2.38
N GLU A 325 -17.45 11.56 -2.27
CA GLU A 325 -17.50 12.52 -3.38
C GLU A 325 -16.09 13.03 -3.73
N GLY A 326 -15.27 13.30 -2.72
CA GLY A 326 -13.86 13.64 -2.92
C GLY A 326 -13.09 12.57 -3.68
N MET A 327 -13.32 11.30 -3.35
CA MET A 327 -12.71 10.15 -4.03
C MET A 327 -13.20 10.00 -5.48
N ARG A 328 -14.49 10.25 -5.76
CA ARG A 328 -15.01 10.30 -7.13
C ARG A 328 -14.33 11.38 -7.97
N ILE A 329 -14.19 12.58 -7.41
CA ILE A 329 -13.52 13.71 -8.09
C ILE A 329 -12.05 13.38 -8.37
N ALA A 330 -11.30 12.93 -7.35
CA ALA A 330 -9.90 12.59 -7.48
C ALA A 330 -9.66 11.51 -8.54
N ASN A 331 -10.44 10.42 -8.51
CA ASN A 331 -10.32 9.35 -9.50
C ASN A 331 -10.73 9.79 -10.91
N LEU A 332 -11.71 10.69 -11.06
CA LEU A 332 -12.10 11.21 -12.38
C LEU A 332 -11.01 12.09 -13.00
N VAL A 333 -10.42 12.99 -12.20
CA VAL A 333 -9.32 13.86 -12.62
C VAL A 333 -8.09 13.03 -12.99
N ASP A 334 -7.70 12.08 -12.15
CA ASP A 334 -6.57 11.19 -12.42
C ASP A 334 -6.79 10.29 -13.64
N SER A 335 -8.02 9.80 -13.82
CA SER A 335 -8.37 9.00 -15.00
C SER A 335 -8.20 9.79 -16.29
N LEU A 336 -8.49 11.10 -16.28
CA LEU A 336 -8.27 11.96 -17.44
C LEU A 336 -6.76 12.17 -17.71
N ALA A 337 -5.95 12.35 -16.68
CA ALA A 337 -4.49 12.42 -16.81
C ALA A 337 -3.90 11.15 -17.44
N LEU A 338 -4.34 9.97 -17.00
CA LEU A 338 -3.91 8.71 -17.61
C LEU A 338 -4.45 8.56 -19.05
N CYS A 339 -5.68 8.97 -19.33
CA CYS A 339 -6.22 8.95 -20.70
C CYS A 339 -5.47 9.91 -21.64
N ASP A 340 -5.04 11.08 -21.17
CA ASP A 340 -4.20 11.99 -21.95
C ASP A 340 -2.88 11.34 -22.35
N PHE A 341 -2.22 10.71 -21.39
CA PHE A 341 -0.98 9.98 -21.60
C PHE A 341 -1.16 8.81 -22.57
N LEU A 342 -2.16 7.95 -22.36
CA LEU A 342 -2.41 6.79 -23.23
C LEU A 342 -2.85 7.21 -24.64
N ALA A 343 -3.61 8.30 -24.77
CA ALA A 343 -3.97 8.84 -26.08
C ALA A 343 -2.75 9.40 -26.83
N TRP A 344 -1.86 10.11 -26.13
CA TRP A 344 -0.59 10.56 -26.70
C TRP A 344 0.28 9.38 -27.14
N LEU A 345 0.43 8.36 -26.28
CA LEU A 345 1.27 7.20 -26.57
C LEU A 345 0.75 6.39 -27.77
N ASP A 346 -0.58 6.26 -27.89
CA ASP A 346 -1.22 5.62 -29.05
C ASP A 346 -0.97 6.41 -30.35
N ASP A 347 -1.05 7.75 -30.35
CA ASP A 347 -0.67 8.56 -31.52
C ASP A 347 0.81 8.41 -31.90
N VAL A 348 1.71 8.35 -30.91
CA VAL A 348 3.15 8.12 -31.14
C VAL A 348 3.39 6.78 -31.82
N SER A 349 2.64 5.74 -31.42
CA SER A 349 2.70 4.43 -32.05
C SER A 349 2.18 4.46 -33.51
N GLN A 350 1.12 5.25 -33.78
CA GLN A 350 0.50 5.34 -35.10
C GLN A 350 1.27 6.20 -36.10
N ALA A 351 2.12 7.13 -35.64
CA ALA A 351 2.97 7.96 -36.49
C ALA A 351 4.06 7.15 -37.25
N GLY A 352 4.18 5.83 -37.00
CA GLY A 352 4.95 4.89 -37.81
C GLY A 352 6.47 4.87 -37.55
N LYS A 353 6.95 5.62 -36.54
CA LYS A 353 8.37 5.71 -36.17
C LYS A 353 8.66 5.66 -34.67
N MET A 354 7.63 5.54 -33.81
CA MET A 354 7.78 5.64 -32.35
C MET A 354 8.53 6.91 -31.92
N ASP A 355 8.34 8.02 -32.65
CA ASP A 355 8.98 9.31 -32.38
C ASP A 355 8.07 10.18 -31.50
N PRO A 356 8.37 10.34 -30.20
CA PRO A 356 7.54 11.13 -29.28
C PRO A 356 7.48 12.62 -29.63
N THR A 357 8.45 13.12 -30.41
CA THR A 357 8.54 14.54 -30.80
C THR A 357 7.72 14.88 -32.04
N ALA A 358 7.30 13.86 -32.80
CA ALA A 358 6.48 14.02 -34.01
C ALA A 358 4.98 14.21 -33.71
N VAL A 359 4.56 14.04 -32.47
CA VAL A 359 3.15 14.12 -32.03
C VAL A 359 2.96 15.35 -31.15
N THR A 360 1.77 15.95 -31.22
CA THR A 360 1.40 17.06 -30.31
C THR A 360 1.50 16.55 -28.86
N PRO A 361 2.25 17.17 -27.94
CA PRO A 361 2.30 16.71 -26.54
C PRO A 361 0.95 16.85 -25.84
N CYS A 362 0.80 16.24 -24.66
CA CYS A 362 -0.34 16.52 -23.78
C CYS A 362 -0.43 18.03 -23.47
N ASP A 363 -1.66 18.55 -23.33
CA ASP A 363 -1.95 19.97 -23.10
C ASP A 363 -1.71 20.35 -21.64
N VAL A 364 -0.45 20.22 -21.21
CA VAL A 364 -0.04 20.39 -19.82
C VAL A 364 1.02 21.49 -19.73
N PRO A 365 0.71 22.65 -19.13
CA PRO A 365 1.65 23.75 -19.02
C PRO A 365 2.96 23.34 -18.32
N GLY A 366 4.08 23.66 -18.96
CA GLY A 366 5.42 23.41 -18.39
C GLY A 366 5.92 21.97 -18.49
N VAL A 367 5.13 21.04 -19.06
CA VAL A 367 5.52 19.65 -19.22
C VAL A 367 5.90 19.38 -20.67
N SER A 368 7.18 19.04 -20.91
CA SER A 368 7.67 18.66 -22.24
C SER A 368 7.53 17.14 -22.46
N PRO A 369 7.24 16.68 -23.69
CA PRO A 369 7.27 15.26 -23.99
C PRO A 369 8.70 14.71 -23.89
N PRO A 370 8.87 13.41 -23.63
CA PRO A 370 10.18 12.79 -23.61
C PRO A 370 10.79 12.76 -25.02
N THR A 371 12.12 12.68 -25.11
CA THR A 371 12.85 12.56 -26.39
C THR A 371 13.11 11.13 -26.81
N SER A 372 12.93 10.17 -25.90
CA SER A 372 13.04 8.73 -26.12
C SER A 372 11.85 8.02 -25.48
N LEU A 373 11.53 6.81 -25.94
CA LEU A 373 10.49 5.96 -25.36
C LEU A 373 11.14 4.80 -24.63
N ASN A 374 11.44 5.01 -23.36
CA ASN A 374 11.85 3.96 -22.44
C ASN A 374 10.97 4.03 -21.19
N GLU A 375 11.02 2.98 -20.39
CA GLU A 375 10.19 2.85 -19.19
C GLU A 375 10.33 4.06 -18.24
N ALA A 376 11.56 4.55 -18.03
CA ALA A 376 11.81 5.72 -17.18
C ALA A 376 11.20 7.00 -17.75
N SER A 377 11.38 7.26 -19.06
CA SER A 377 10.90 8.48 -19.70
C SER A 377 9.38 8.52 -19.77
N LEU A 378 8.73 7.36 -19.97
CA LEU A 378 7.28 7.22 -19.98
C LEU A 378 6.67 7.41 -18.59
N ALA A 379 7.26 6.80 -17.55
CA ALA A 379 6.82 7.03 -16.17
C ALA A 379 6.98 8.50 -15.78
N ALA A 380 8.14 9.10 -16.04
CA ALA A 380 8.39 10.50 -15.71
C ALA A 380 7.42 11.45 -16.44
N TYR A 381 7.06 11.15 -17.69
CA TYR A 381 6.09 11.95 -18.44
C TYR A 381 4.67 11.83 -17.87
N LEU A 382 4.23 10.60 -17.55
CA LEU A 382 2.93 10.37 -16.90
C LEU A 382 2.87 11.06 -15.52
N ASP A 383 3.92 10.93 -14.72
CA ASP A 383 4.01 11.57 -13.41
C ASP A 383 3.95 13.09 -13.54
N ALA A 384 4.65 13.68 -14.50
CA ALA A 384 4.60 15.11 -14.76
C ALA A 384 3.20 15.58 -15.19
N ILE A 385 2.50 14.84 -16.05
CA ILE A 385 1.10 15.11 -16.41
C ILE A 385 0.22 15.08 -15.15
N ARG A 386 0.32 14.01 -14.36
CA ARG A 386 -0.47 13.83 -13.14
C ARG A 386 -0.25 14.92 -12.10
N LEU A 387 1.00 15.30 -11.83
CA LEU A 387 1.36 16.31 -10.83
C LEU A 387 0.83 17.71 -11.15
N THR A 388 0.46 17.98 -12.41
CA THR A 388 -0.19 19.25 -12.79
C THR A 388 -1.71 19.21 -12.69
N SER A 389 -2.29 18.04 -12.42
CA SER A 389 -3.74 17.88 -12.31
C SER A 389 -4.27 18.62 -11.09
N ASP A 390 -5.48 19.16 -11.20
CA ASP A 390 -6.07 19.97 -10.13
C ASP A 390 -6.13 19.20 -8.80
N GLY A 391 -5.70 19.85 -7.72
CA GLY A 391 -5.65 19.29 -6.38
C GLY A 391 -4.60 18.18 -6.16
N CYS A 392 -3.76 17.82 -7.14
CA CYS A 392 -2.70 16.83 -6.95
C CYS A 392 -1.56 17.41 -6.08
N HIS A 393 -1.14 16.67 -5.06
CA HIS A 393 -0.07 17.05 -4.14
C HIS A 393 1.16 16.13 -4.23
N GLY A 394 1.07 15.05 -5.02
CA GLY A 394 2.13 14.05 -5.14
C GLY A 394 1.60 12.75 -5.73
N LEU A 395 2.49 11.79 -5.93
CA LEU A 395 2.13 10.42 -6.31
C LEU A 395 1.68 9.64 -5.07
N SER A 396 0.82 8.64 -5.25
CA SER A 396 0.40 7.73 -4.16
C SER A 396 1.33 6.54 -3.96
N PHE A 397 2.21 6.27 -4.93
CA PHE A 397 3.32 5.32 -4.88
C PHE A 397 4.26 5.58 -6.09
N PRO A 398 5.46 4.98 -6.17
CA PRO A 398 6.29 5.07 -7.38
C PRO A 398 5.61 4.39 -8.57
N THR A 399 5.47 5.11 -9.69
CA THR A 399 4.94 4.54 -10.94
C THR A 399 5.76 3.32 -11.37
N ILE A 400 5.05 2.26 -11.78
CA ILE A 400 5.60 0.99 -12.28
C ILE A 400 5.41 0.96 -13.82
N PRO A 401 6.45 1.31 -14.60
CA PRO A 401 6.45 1.21 -16.06
C PRO A 401 7.08 -0.11 -16.53
N GLY A 402 6.30 -1.19 -16.65
CA GLY A 402 6.82 -2.50 -17.07
C GLY A 402 6.57 -2.80 -18.53
N ALA A 403 7.60 -2.74 -19.37
CA ALA A 403 7.54 -3.17 -20.77
C ALA A 403 7.99 -4.62 -20.92
N ASP A 404 7.20 -5.42 -21.65
CA ASP A 404 7.52 -6.81 -21.98
C ASP A 404 7.98 -7.56 -20.72
N SER A 405 9.16 -8.20 -20.72
CA SER A 405 9.63 -9.02 -19.60
C SER A 405 9.66 -8.29 -18.25
N ASN A 406 9.84 -6.96 -18.24
CA ASN A 406 9.81 -6.18 -17.01
C ASN A 406 8.40 -6.05 -16.43
N GLY A 407 7.36 -6.08 -17.28
CA GLY A 407 5.96 -6.14 -16.83
C GLY A 407 5.65 -7.41 -16.03
N ALA A 408 6.43 -8.49 -16.18
CA ALA A 408 6.29 -9.71 -15.38
C ALA A 408 6.80 -9.55 -13.93
N VAL A 409 7.57 -8.49 -13.65
CA VAL A 409 8.06 -8.19 -12.30
C VAL A 409 6.99 -7.34 -11.60
N ILE A 410 6.26 -7.95 -10.67
CA ILE A 410 5.03 -7.39 -10.07
C ILE A 410 5.23 -5.96 -9.53
N HIS A 411 6.32 -5.73 -8.78
CA HIS A 411 6.71 -4.41 -8.25
C HIS A 411 7.97 -3.90 -8.97
N TYR A 412 7.96 -3.93 -10.30
CA TYR A 412 9.06 -3.40 -11.09
C TYR A 412 9.30 -1.92 -10.80
N SER A 413 10.56 -1.53 -10.73
CA SER A 413 10.94 -0.12 -10.71
C SER A 413 12.18 0.06 -11.56
N VAL A 414 12.26 1.19 -12.26
CA VAL A 414 13.48 1.55 -12.96
C VAL A 414 14.46 2.11 -11.94
N SER A 415 15.64 1.48 -11.83
CA SER A 415 16.68 1.95 -10.91
C SER A 415 17.13 3.36 -11.30
N GLU A 416 17.48 4.21 -10.33
CA GLU A 416 17.86 5.63 -10.54
C GLU A 416 18.97 5.86 -11.59
N ASN A 417 19.82 4.85 -11.84
CA ASN A 417 20.93 4.93 -12.81
C ASN A 417 20.67 4.15 -14.11
N SER A 418 19.41 3.82 -14.40
CA SER A 418 19.00 3.10 -15.62
C SER A 418 17.88 3.87 -16.32
N GLU A 419 17.85 3.77 -17.64
CA GLU A 419 16.75 4.28 -18.45
C GLU A 419 15.58 3.27 -18.55
N GLY A 420 15.79 2.04 -18.07
CA GLY A 420 14.85 0.94 -18.28
C GLY A 420 14.93 0.39 -19.70
N SER A 421 13.98 -0.49 -20.05
CA SER A 421 13.88 -1.04 -21.42
C SER A 421 13.25 -0.02 -22.38
N GLU A 422 13.65 -0.09 -23.65
CA GLU A 422 12.99 0.64 -24.73
C GLU A 422 11.56 0.11 -24.92
N VAL A 423 10.61 1.01 -25.17
CA VAL A 423 9.22 0.67 -25.45
C VAL A 423 8.97 0.84 -26.94
N THR A 424 8.63 -0.27 -27.60
CA THR A 424 8.48 -0.32 -29.05
C THR A 424 7.01 -0.45 -29.47
N ALA A 425 6.73 -0.32 -30.76
CA ALA A 425 5.39 -0.56 -31.31
C ALA A 425 4.89 -2.01 -31.07
N ASN A 426 5.77 -2.96 -30.72
CA ASN A 426 5.38 -4.34 -30.46
C ASN A 426 5.38 -4.69 -28.96
N SER A 427 5.61 -3.71 -28.09
CA SER A 427 5.70 -3.95 -26.66
C SER A 427 4.31 -4.07 -26.04
N LEU A 428 4.20 -5.01 -25.09
CA LEU A 428 3.12 -5.00 -24.11
C LEU A 428 3.58 -4.19 -22.90
N PHE A 429 2.94 -3.05 -22.68
CA PHE A 429 3.33 -2.08 -21.67
C PHE A 429 2.31 -2.02 -20.54
N LEU A 430 2.73 -2.44 -19.36
CA LEU A 430 2.00 -2.30 -18.11
C LEU A 430 2.41 -0.99 -17.46
N VAL A 431 1.43 -0.16 -17.10
CA VAL A 431 1.63 1.02 -16.27
C VAL A 431 0.70 0.97 -15.09
N ASP A 432 1.29 0.95 -13.90
CA ASP A 432 0.59 1.06 -12.62
C ASP A 432 1.05 2.33 -11.90
N SER A 433 0.09 3.18 -11.55
CA SER A 433 0.37 4.52 -11.07
C SER A 433 -0.83 5.13 -10.36
N GLY A 434 -0.57 6.14 -9.52
CA GLY A 434 -1.63 6.87 -8.85
C GLY A 434 -1.15 8.19 -8.23
N GLY A 435 -2.11 8.98 -7.74
CA GLY A 435 -1.90 10.30 -7.18
C GLY A 435 -2.52 10.50 -5.81
N GLN A 436 -1.93 11.40 -5.04
CA GLN A 436 -2.50 11.98 -3.83
C GLN A 436 -3.13 13.32 -4.17
N TYR A 437 -4.43 13.41 -3.98
CA TYR A 437 -5.22 14.61 -4.25
C TYR A 437 -5.70 15.24 -2.95
N ALA A 438 -6.03 16.53 -2.98
CA ALA A 438 -6.63 17.24 -1.85
C ALA A 438 -7.87 16.53 -1.29
N THR A 439 -8.62 15.84 -2.17
CA THR A 439 -9.88 15.17 -1.87
C THR A 439 -9.85 13.66 -1.98
N GLY A 440 -8.70 13.02 -2.23
CA GLY A 440 -8.67 11.58 -2.42
C GLY A 440 -7.32 11.00 -2.76
N THR A 441 -7.28 9.68 -2.94
CA THR A 441 -6.11 8.92 -3.34
C THR A 441 -6.51 8.00 -4.48
N THR A 442 -5.64 7.84 -5.47
CA THR A 442 -5.92 7.01 -6.66
C THR A 442 -4.89 5.90 -6.81
N ASP A 443 -5.33 4.84 -7.49
CA ASP A 443 -4.55 3.66 -7.82
C ASP A 443 -5.12 3.06 -9.12
N VAL A 444 -4.30 2.88 -10.14
CA VAL A 444 -4.76 2.38 -11.43
C VAL A 444 -3.63 1.73 -12.23
N THR A 445 -3.82 0.45 -12.49
CA THR A 445 -3.07 -0.29 -13.49
C THR A 445 -3.82 -0.44 -14.82
N ARG A 446 -3.15 -0.13 -15.93
CA ARG A 446 -3.54 -0.55 -17.29
C ARG A 446 -2.38 -1.25 -17.99
N THR A 447 -2.72 -2.30 -18.73
CA THR A 447 -1.79 -2.94 -19.66
C THR A 447 -2.25 -2.66 -21.08
N VAL A 448 -1.37 -2.15 -21.95
CA VAL A 448 -1.68 -1.76 -23.33
C VAL A 448 -0.65 -2.32 -24.30
N HIS A 449 -1.07 -2.59 -25.53
CA HIS A 449 -0.18 -2.96 -26.62
C HIS A 449 -0.14 -1.85 -27.66
N LEU A 450 1.06 -1.46 -28.10
CA LEU A 450 1.25 -0.28 -28.97
C LEU A 450 1.08 -0.58 -30.47
N GLY A 451 1.03 -1.85 -30.86
CA GLY A 451 0.86 -2.29 -32.25
C GLY A 451 -0.12 -3.44 -32.31
N THR A 452 0.29 -4.54 -32.97
CA THR A 452 -0.51 -5.77 -33.10
C THR A 452 -0.12 -6.80 -32.03
N PRO A 453 -0.99 -7.09 -31.05
CA PRO A 453 -0.70 -8.10 -30.03
C PRO A 453 -0.74 -9.52 -30.61
N SER A 454 0.02 -10.42 -29.98
CA SER A 454 -0.02 -11.85 -30.29
C SER A 454 -1.28 -12.53 -29.73
N GLU A 455 -1.62 -13.71 -30.26
CA GLU A 455 -2.73 -14.52 -29.74
C GLU A 455 -2.54 -14.91 -28.26
N GLU A 456 -1.30 -15.17 -27.84
CA GLU A 456 -0.96 -15.49 -26.43
C GLU A 456 -1.30 -14.30 -25.52
N GLN A 457 -0.85 -13.09 -25.89
CA GLN A 457 -1.12 -11.85 -25.13
C GLN A 457 -2.62 -11.51 -25.07
N ILE A 458 -3.34 -11.66 -26.18
CA ILE A 458 -4.80 -11.45 -26.22
C ILE A 458 -5.51 -12.45 -25.31
N THR A 459 -5.12 -13.72 -25.37
CA THR A 459 -5.71 -14.79 -24.55
C THR A 459 -5.52 -14.51 -23.06
N ASP A 460 -4.28 -14.20 -22.65
CA ASP A 460 -3.93 -13.94 -21.26
C ASP A 460 -4.60 -12.66 -20.73
N TYR A 461 -4.59 -11.58 -21.52
CA TYR A 461 -5.25 -10.33 -21.16
C TYR A 461 -6.75 -10.54 -20.96
N THR A 462 -7.37 -11.30 -21.86
CA THR A 462 -8.79 -11.63 -21.77
C THR A 462 -9.09 -12.43 -20.50
N GLN A 463 -8.23 -13.38 -20.07
CA GLN A 463 -8.45 -14.08 -18.79
C GLN A 463 -8.38 -13.14 -17.58
N VAL A 464 -7.39 -12.24 -17.53
CA VAL A 464 -7.27 -11.26 -16.45
C VAL A 464 -8.50 -10.33 -16.42
N LEU A 465 -8.96 -9.88 -17.60
CA LEU A 465 -10.17 -9.05 -17.71
C LEU A 465 -11.42 -9.79 -17.23
N LYS A 466 -11.56 -11.08 -17.56
CA LYS A 466 -12.67 -11.91 -17.07
C LYS A 466 -12.64 -12.05 -15.55
N ALA A 467 -11.46 -12.23 -14.96
CA ALA A 467 -11.31 -12.27 -13.51
C ALA A 467 -11.72 -10.94 -12.86
N HIS A 468 -11.29 -9.82 -13.44
CA HIS A 468 -11.69 -8.47 -12.99
C HIS A 468 -13.21 -8.29 -13.08
N ALA A 469 -13.79 -8.53 -14.26
CA ALA A 469 -15.22 -8.37 -14.53
C ALA A 469 -16.07 -9.25 -13.60
N CYS A 470 -15.65 -10.50 -13.39
CA CYS A 470 -16.37 -11.46 -12.54
C CYS A 470 -16.52 -10.96 -11.10
N LEU A 471 -15.48 -10.34 -10.52
CA LEU A 471 -15.57 -9.76 -9.18
C LEU A 471 -16.27 -8.39 -9.21
N ALA A 472 -15.95 -7.53 -10.17
CA ALA A 472 -16.53 -6.19 -10.28
C ALA A 472 -18.04 -6.20 -10.52
N SER A 473 -18.59 -7.26 -11.14
CA SER A 473 -20.03 -7.45 -11.32
C SER A 473 -20.69 -8.28 -10.23
N LEU A 474 -19.97 -8.70 -9.18
CA LEU A 474 -20.49 -9.59 -8.16
C LEU A 474 -21.47 -8.87 -7.23
N THR A 475 -22.57 -9.56 -6.91
CA THR A 475 -23.48 -9.20 -5.81
C THR A 475 -23.24 -10.14 -4.64
N PHE A 476 -22.96 -9.60 -3.45
CA PHE A 476 -22.57 -10.38 -2.27
C PHE A 476 -23.21 -9.86 -0.96
N PRO A 477 -23.40 -10.70 0.07
CA PRO A 477 -23.97 -10.25 1.34
C PRO A 477 -23.08 -9.21 2.05
N ASP A 478 -23.69 -8.23 2.73
CA ASP A 478 -22.98 -7.32 3.63
C ASP A 478 -22.15 -8.10 4.66
N ASN A 479 -21.00 -7.54 5.04
CA ASN A 479 -20.04 -8.12 5.98
C ASN A 479 -19.41 -9.44 5.48
N THR A 480 -19.34 -9.66 4.16
CA THR A 480 -18.56 -10.76 3.59
C THR A 480 -17.06 -10.49 3.74
N ALA A 481 -16.31 -11.44 4.30
CA ALA A 481 -14.85 -11.34 4.45
C ALA A 481 -14.14 -11.20 3.08
N GLY A 482 -13.12 -10.34 3.00
CA GLY A 482 -12.40 -10.07 1.75
C GLY A 482 -11.66 -11.31 1.21
N THR A 483 -11.17 -12.18 2.10
CA THR A 483 -10.65 -13.51 1.74
C THR A 483 -11.60 -14.36 0.90
N ARG A 484 -12.92 -14.24 1.11
CA ARG A 484 -13.92 -14.98 0.31
C ARG A 484 -14.12 -14.40 -1.07
N LEU A 485 -14.02 -13.07 -1.19
CA LEU A 485 -14.15 -12.36 -2.46
C LEU A 485 -12.92 -12.56 -3.36
N ASP A 486 -11.72 -12.65 -2.77
CA ASP A 486 -10.47 -13.01 -3.48
C ASP A 486 -10.63 -14.34 -4.27
N VAL A 487 -11.26 -15.34 -3.65
CA VAL A 487 -11.51 -16.65 -4.29
C VAL A 487 -12.41 -16.52 -5.52
N VAL A 488 -13.35 -15.58 -5.56
CA VAL A 488 -14.24 -15.39 -6.72
C VAL A 488 -13.43 -14.96 -7.95
N CYS A 489 -12.51 -14.02 -7.76
CA CYS A 489 -11.63 -13.55 -8.82
C CYS A 489 -10.67 -14.67 -9.29
N ARG A 490 -10.01 -15.34 -8.33
CA ARG A 490 -9.09 -16.46 -8.62
C ARG A 490 -9.77 -17.65 -9.28
N ALA A 491 -11.01 -17.97 -8.91
CA ALA A 491 -11.74 -19.07 -9.54
C ALA A 491 -11.91 -18.86 -11.05
N SER A 492 -11.99 -17.61 -11.52
CA SER A 492 -11.96 -17.30 -12.95
C SER A 492 -10.62 -17.69 -13.59
N MET A 493 -9.50 -17.30 -12.96
CA MET A 493 -8.14 -17.57 -13.43
C MET A 493 -7.78 -19.07 -13.37
N TRP A 494 -8.08 -19.73 -12.25
CA TRP A 494 -7.74 -21.14 -11.98
C TRP A 494 -8.38 -22.12 -12.95
N ARG A 495 -9.57 -21.80 -13.49
CA ARG A 495 -10.20 -22.61 -14.56
C ARG A 495 -9.32 -22.75 -15.80
N SER A 496 -8.43 -21.78 -16.00
CA SER A 496 -7.47 -21.74 -17.11
C SER A 496 -6.03 -22.05 -16.65
N GLN A 497 -5.87 -22.60 -15.44
CA GLN A 497 -4.58 -22.93 -14.82
C GLN A 497 -3.62 -21.73 -14.65
N ARG A 498 -4.19 -20.53 -14.42
CA ARG A 498 -3.44 -19.30 -14.15
C ARG A 498 -3.65 -18.84 -12.72
N ASP A 499 -2.67 -18.16 -12.14
CA ASP A 499 -2.75 -17.52 -10.82
C ASP A 499 -1.83 -16.28 -10.75
N TYR A 500 -1.91 -15.51 -9.67
CA TYR A 500 -1.07 -14.34 -9.40
C TYR A 500 -0.63 -14.28 -7.92
N ALA A 501 0.63 -13.87 -7.70
CA ALA A 501 1.30 -13.96 -6.41
C ALA A 501 1.10 -12.75 -5.47
N HIS A 502 0.00 -12.02 -5.62
CA HIS A 502 -0.41 -10.89 -4.77
C HIS A 502 -1.92 -10.97 -4.44
N GLY A 503 -2.43 -10.05 -3.61
CA GLY A 503 -3.87 -9.97 -3.31
C GLY A 503 -4.69 -9.56 -4.54
N THR A 504 -5.99 -9.82 -4.53
CA THR A 504 -6.93 -9.29 -5.54
C THR A 504 -7.22 -7.80 -5.35
N GLY A 505 -6.96 -7.27 -4.16
CA GLY A 505 -7.09 -5.84 -3.88
C GLY A 505 -6.91 -5.48 -2.41
N HIS A 506 -6.88 -4.19 -2.13
CA HIS A 506 -6.70 -3.59 -0.80
C HIS A 506 -7.68 -2.44 -0.59
N GLY A 507 -7.82 -1.95 0.63
CA GLY A 507 -8.54 -0.69 0.86
C GLY A 507 -7.75 0.51 0.35
N VAL A 508 -8.45 1.59 0.03
CA VAL A 508 -7.84 2.87 -0.36
C VAL A 508 -8.35 3.98 0.55
N GLY A 509 -7.42 4.73 1.15
CA GLY A 509 -7.72 5.84 2.05
C GLY A 509 -8.09 7.13 1.31
N ALA A 510 -8.79 8.03 1.97
CA ALA A 510 -9.20 9.31 1.39
C ALA A 510 -8.16 10.40 1.70
N ASN A 511 -7.33 10.75 0.70
CA ASN A 511 -6.14 11.61 0.85
C ASN A 511 -5.24 11.03 1.96
N LEU A 512 -4.99 9.72 1.92
CA LEU A 512 -4.31 8.97 2.97
C LEU A 512 -3.48 7.84 2.32
N CYS A 513 -3.23 6.73 3.01
CA CYS A 513 -2.49 5.62 2.41
C CYS A 513 -3.26 5.02 1.23
N VAL A 514 -2.53 4.70 0.15
CA VAL A 514 -3.09 3.99 -0.99
C VAL A 514 -3.43 2.54 -0.61
N HIS A 515 -2.62 1.92 0.23
CA HIS A 515 -2.93 0.65 0.90
C HIS A 515 -3.47 0.90 2.31
N GLU A 516 -4.80 0.91 2.44
CA GLU A 516 -5.50 1.16 3.69
C GLU A 516 -6.12 -0.12 4.28
N GLY A 517 -5.68 -0.49 5.48
CA GLY A 517 -6.34 -1.48 6.32
C GLY A 517 -7.59 -0.96 7.04
N PRO A 518 -8.36 -1.82 7.72
CA PRO A 518 -8.10 -3.23 7.97
C PRO A 518 -8.85 -4.13 7.00
N ILE A 519 -9.32 -3.62 5.86
CA ILE A 519 -9.99 -4.43 4.84
C ILE A 519 -9.06 -4.70 3.66
N GLY A 520 -9.40 -5.69 2.84
CA GLY A 520 -8.56 -6.12 1.72
C GLY A 520 -8.97 -7.49 1.22
N LEU A 521 -8.76 -7.74 -0.07
CA LEU A 521 -9.20 -8.91 -0.81
C LEU A 521 -7.99 -9.81 -1.07
N SER A 522 -7.58 -10.62 -0.09
CA SER A 522 -6.41 -11.47 -0.24
C SER A 522 -6.50 -12.73 0.62
N GLY A 523 -6.27 -13.90 0.02
CA GLY A 523 -6.21 -15.18 0.73
C GLY A 523 -5.16 -15.24 1.84
N ARG A 524 -4.06 -14.46 1.76
CA ARG A 524 -3.00 -14.42 2.78
C ARG A 524 -3.49 -13.91 4.14
N ARG A 525 -4.57 -13.12 4.15
CA ARG A 525 -5.14 -12.54 5.39
C ARG A 525 -5.76 -13.57 6.31
N SER A 526 -6.19 -14.71 5.76
CA SER A 526 -6.80 -15.81 6.53
C SER A 526 -5.85 -16.38 7.60
N GLN A 527 -4.54 -16.43 7.31
CA GLN A 527 -3.53 -16.95 8.24
C GLN A 527 -3.29 -16.00 9.41
N ALA A 528 -3.26 -14.69 9.17
CA ALA A 528 -3.07 -13.66 10.20
C ALA A 528 -4.25 -13.63 11.21
N SER A 529 -5.48 -13.72 10.73
CA SER A 529 -6.67 -13.78 11.60
C SER A 529 -6.72 -15.07 12.42
N PHE A 530 -6.35 -16.22 11.85
CA PHE A 530 -6.31 -17.48 12.60
C PHE A 530 -5.27 -17.46 13.73
N ALA A 531 -4.09 -16.90 13.50
CA ALA A 531 -3.02 -16.83 14.49
C ALA A 531 -3.37 -15.97 15.72
N THR A 532 -4.28 -15.00 15.56
CA THR A 532 -4.70 -14.08 16.62
C THR A 532 -6.02 -14.49 17.29
N GLY A 533 -6.80 -15.38 16.68
CA GLY A 533 -8.15 -15.74 17.14
C GLY A 533 -9.19 -14.62 16.93
N ILE A 534 -8.85 -13.58 16.16
CA ILE A 534 -9.70 -12.42 15.89
C ILE A 534 -10.24 -12.53 14.46
N GLY A 535 -11.56 -12.48 14.33
CA GLY A 535 -12.24 -12.64 13.03
C GLY A 535 -11.92 -11.51 12.06
N GLU A 536 -11.71 -11.85 10.79
CA GLU A 536 -11.48 -10.86 9.72
C GLU A 536 -12.69 -9.91 9.58
N PRO A 537 -12.48 -8.58 9.54
CA PRO A 537 -13.57 -7.64 9.29
C PRO A 537 -14.11 -7.82 7.87
N GLY A 538 -15.44 -7.87 7.75
CA GLY A 538 -16.11 -7.99 6.46
C GLY A 538 -16.15 -6.69 5.68
N ILE A 539 -16.31 -6.80 4.36
CA ILE A 539 -16.57 -5.68 3.46
C ILE A 539 -17.97 -5.11 3.73
N ARG A 540 -18.05 -3.79 3.91
CA ARG A 540 -19.27 -3.04 4.21
C ARG A 540 -19.51 -1.96 3.16
N LYS A 541 -20.76 -1.49 3.07
CA LYS A 541 -21.14 -0.31 2.28
C LYS A 541 -20.22 0.88 2.59
N ASN A 542 -19.94 1.69 1.57
CA ASN A 542 -19.09 2.87 1.59
C ASN A 542 -17.60 2.60 1.85
N MET A 543 -17.16 1.34 1.87
CA MET A 543 -15.73 1.05 1.77
C MET A 543 -15.26 1.28 0.34
N ILE A 544 -14.00 1.65 0.18
CA ILE A 544 -13.34 1.80 -1.13
C ILE A 544 -12.18 0.83 -1.16
N VAL A 545 -12.13 0.02 -2.21
CA VAL A 545 -11.11 -1.02 -2.42
C VAL A 545 -10.61 -1.03 -3.86
N THR A 546 -9.49 -1.67 -4.13
CA THR A 546 -9.06 -2.04 -5.49
C THR A 546 -9.60 -3.41 -5.91
N ILE A 547 -9.72 -3.62 -7.22
CA ILE A 547 -9.83 -4.94 -7.87
C ILE A 547 -8.75 -4.98 -8.94
N GLU A 548 -7.70 -5.75 -8.72
CA GLU A 548 -6.44 -5.71 -9.45
C GLU A 548 -5.87 -7.11 -9.79
N PRO A 549 -6.64 -8.06 -10.36
CA PRO A 549 -6.05 -9.32 -10.78
C PRO A 549 -4.92 -9.12 -11.79
N GLY A 550 -3.98 -10.06 -11.81
CA GLY A 550 -2.88 -10.06 -12.75
C GLY A 550 -2.49 -11.44 -13.27
N TYR A 551 -1.56 -11.46 -14.21
CA TYR A 551 -0.89 -12.66 -14.70
C TYR A 551 0.50 -12.28 -15.21
N TYR A 552 1.52 -13.01 -14.76
CA TYR A 552 2.92 -12.65 -14.97
C TYR A 552 3.68 -13.86 -15.52
N LEU A 553 4.12 -13.76 -16.77
CA LEU A 553 4.96 -14.75 -17.43
C LEU A 553 6.40 -14.27 -17.39
N ASN A 554 7.20 -14.89 -16.53
CA ASN A 554 8.63 -14.60 -16.38
C ASN A 554 9.33 -14.54 -17.73
N ASP A 555 10.19 -13.54 -17.89
CA ASP A 555 10.99 -13.28 -19.10
C ASP A 555 10.17 -13.02 -20.39
N LYS A 556 8.85 -12.86 -20.30
CA LYS A 556 7.97 -12.54 -21.43
C LYS A 556 7.19 -11.24 -21.24
N TYR A 557 6.20 -11.23 -20.35
CA TYR A 557 5.33 -10.09 -20.09
C TYR A 557 4.50 -10.27 -18.83
N GLY A 558 3.95 -9.17 -18.32
CA GLY A 558 2.92 -9.22 -17.29
C GLY A 558 1.73 -8.34 -17.64
N ILE A 559 0.59 -8.71 -17.07
CA ILE A 559 -0.70 -8.06 -17.25
C ILE A 559 -1.29 -7.86 -15.86
N ARG A 560 -1.71 -6.65 -15.55
CA ARG A 560 -2.55 -6.33 -14.39
C ARG A 560 -3.60 -5.31 -14.81
N LEU A 561 -4.82 -5.49 -14.30
CA LEU A 561 -5.98 -4.68 -14.65
C LEU A 561 -6.70 -4.25 -13.39
N GLU A 562 -6.61 -2.96 -13.09
CA GLU A 562 -6.98 -2.46 -11.78
C GLU A 562 -7.92 -1.28 -11.82
N ASN A 563 -8.94 -1.33 -10.96
CA ASN A 563 -9.80 -0.20 -10.68
C ASN A 563 -9.94 -0.05 -9.17
N VAL A 564 -9.96 1.20 -8.71
CA VAL A 564 -10.57 1.58 -7.45
C VAL A 564 -12.10 1.51 -7.60
N VAL A 565 -12.75 0.86 -6.64
CA VAL A 565 -14.20 0.65 -6.60
C VAL A 565 -14.78 1.03 -5.24
N LEU A 566 -15.98 1.61 -5.24
CA LEU A 566 -16.80 1.91 -4.08
C LEU A 566 -17.78 0.76 -3.84
N VAL A 567 -17.90 0.32 -2.59
CA VAL A 567 -18.89 -0.66 -2.17
C VAL A 567 -20.24 0.03 -1.99
N VAL A 568 -21.23 -0.37 -2.78
CA VAL A 568 -22.56 0.22 -2.83
C VAL A 568 -23.64 -0.82 -2.50
N ASP A 569 -24.83 -0.36 -2.15
CA ASP A 569 -25.99 -1.26 -2.07
C ASP A 569 -26.27 -1.83 -3.47
N CYS A 570 -26.51 -3.13 -3.55
CA CYS A 570 -27.08 -3.71 -4.76
C CYS A 570 -28.55 -3.29 -4.86
N ALA A 571 -29.01 -2.95 -6.07
CA ALA A 571 -30.44 -2.74 -6.32
C ALA A 571 -31.22 -3.98 -5.84
N SER A 572 -32.28 -3.74 -5.07
CA SER A 572 -33.04 -4.78 -4.38
C SER A 572 -33.54 -5.85 -5.35
N GLY A 573 -33.03 -7.07 -5.20
CA GLY A 573 -33.55 -8.24 -5.91
C GLY A 573 -34.91 -8.66 -5.34
N SER A 574 -35.69 -9.39 -6.15
CA SER A 574 -37.02 -9.90 -5.79
C SER A 574 -37.05 -10.98 -4.72
N ARG A 575 -35.92 -11.28 -4.06
CA ARG A 575 -35.78 -12.36 -3.07
C ARG A 575 -35.58 -11.78 -1.68
N GLU A 576 -36.37 -12.24 -0.73
CA GLU A 576 -36.19 -11.90 0.68
C GLU A 576 -34.85 -12.45 1.20
N SER A 577 -34.02 -11.58 1.74
CA SER A 577 -32.76 -11.92 2.41
C SER A 577 -32.73 -11.23 3.78
N PRO A 578 -32.28 -11.92 4.85
CA PRO A 578 -32.15 -11.30 6.17
C PRO A 578 -31.00 -10.28 6.23
N VAL A 579 -30.11 -10.29 5.25
CA VAL A 579 -28.96 -9.37 5.14
C VAL A 579 -29.01 -8.60 3.82
N PRO A 580 -28.66 -7.30 3.82
CA PRO A 580 -28.56 -6.54 2.58
C PRO A 580 -27.43 -7.10 1.71
N PHE A 581 -27.59 -6.93 0.40
CA PHE A 581 -26.56 -7.29 -0.58
C PHE A 581 -25.89 -6.03 -1.10
N LEU A 582 -24.59 -6.17 -1.34
CA LEU A 582 -23.70 -5.13 -1.83
C LEU A 582 -23.22 -5.47 -3.24
N GLY A 583 -22.70 -4.46 -3.91
CA GLY A 583 -21.96 -4.57 -5.17
C GLY A 583 -20.87 -3.51 -5.25
N PHE A 584 -20.30 -3.33 -6.43
CA PHE A 584 -19.23 -2.38 -6.68
C PHE A 584 -19.63 -1.31 -7.72
N GLU A 585 -19.28 -0.06 -7.44
CA GLU A 585 -19.30 1.07 -8.37
C GLU A 585 -17.84 1.42 -8.70
N ALA A 586 -17.46 1.41 -9.97
CA ALA A 586 -16.11 1.82 -10.36
C ALA A 586 -15.89 3.31 -10.12
N LEU A 587 -14.76 3.68 -9.51
CA LEU A 587 -14.29 5.07 -9.40
C LEU A 587 -13.29 5.40 -10.51
N THR A 588 -12.42 4.45 -10.85
CA THR A 588 -11.47 4.57 -11.97
C THR A 588 -12.20 4.56 -13.32
N MET A 589 -12.00 5.62 -14.12
CA MET A 589 -12.66 5.85 -15.41
C MET A 589 -11.68 5.75 -16.58
N VAL A 590 -11.01 4.60 -16.76
CA VAL A 590 -10.02 4.42 -17.83
C VAL A 590 -10.37 3.19 -18.68
N PRO A 591 -10.47 3.29 -20.01
CA PRO A 591 -10.87 2.15 -20.84
C PRO A 591 -9.89 0.96 -20.73
N PHE A 592 -10.42 -0.26 -20.72
CA PHE A 592 -9.65 -1.47 -21.07
C PHE A 592 -9.39 -1.51 -22.58
N GLN A 593 -8.15 -1.81 -23.00
CA GLN A 593 -7.76 -1.69 -24.41
C GLN A 593 -8.44 -2.75 -25.28
N ARG A 594 -9.25 -2.32 -26.25
CA ARG A 594 -10.13 -3.21 -27.05
C ARG A 594 -9.36 -4.24 -27.88
N ARG A 595 -8.19 -3.89 -28.42
CA ARG A 595 -7.38 -4.77 -29.29
C ARG A 595 -6.77 -5.98 -28.57
N LEU A 596 -6.69 -5.94 -27.23
CA LEU A 596 -6.19 -7.03 -26.40
C LEU A 596 -7.30 -8.00 -25.94
N ILE A 597 -8.54 -7.80 -26.39
CA ILE A 597 -9.70 -8.55 -25.90
C ILE A 597 -10.21 -9.49 -26.99
N ASP A 598 -10.17 -10.79 -26.71
CA ASP A 598 -10.90 -11.78 -27.50
C ASP A 598 -12.37 -11.76 -27.09
N ARG A 599 -13.17 -11.05 -27.89
CA ARG A 599 -14.63 -10.97 -27.73
C ARG A 599 -15.30 -12.35 -27.67
N SER A 600 -14.79 -13.34 -28.42
CA SER A 600 -15.41 -14.66 -28.51
C SER A 600 -15.23 -15.49 -27.24
N ALA A 601 -14.23 -15.16 -26.42
CA ALA A 601 -13.95 -15.83 -25.15
C ALA A 601 -14.72 -15.24 -23.95
N LEU A 602 -15.39 -14.08 -24.12
CA LEU A 602 -16.20 -13.45 -23.08
C LEU A 602 -17.58 -14.09 -22.97
N LEU A 603 -18.00 -14.36 -21.73
CA LEU A 603 -19.38 -14.71 -21.42
C LEU A 603 -20.30 -13.51 -21.67
N PRO A 604 -21.59 -13.72 -21.97
CA PRO A 604 -22.53 -12.62 -22.20
C PRO A 604 -22.58 -11.59 -21.06
N ALA A 605 -22.48 -12.03 -19.80
CA ALA A 605 -22.47 -11.14 -18.64
C ALA A 605 -21.16 -10.30 -18.55
N GLU A 606 -20.02 -10.89 -18.89
CA GLU A 606 -18.72 -10.21 -18.89
C GLU A 606 -18.68 -9.14 -19.99
N LEU A 607 -19.16 -9.48 -21.20
CA LEU A 607 -19.28 -8.53 -22.31
C LEU A 607 -20.26 -7.39 -22.00
N ALA A 608 -21.40 -7.70 -21.37
CA ALA A 608 -22.38 -6.70 -20.97
C ALA A 608 -21.81 -5.75 -19.91
N TRP A 609 -21.09 -6.28 -18.92
CA TRP A 609 -20.41 -5.46 -17.91
C TRP A 609 -19.35 -4.56 -18.54
N LEU A 610 -18.50 -5.09 -19.44
CA LEU A 610 -17.45 -4.32 -20.10
C LEU A 610 -18.02 -3.17 -20.94
N ASN A 611 -19.05 -3.44 -21.74
CA ASN A 611 -19.71 -2.41 -22.55
C ASN A 611 -20.38 -1.35 -21.67
N ALA A 612 -21.00 -1.75 -20.55
CA ALA A 612 -21.58 -0.80 -19.59
C ALA A 612 -20.50 0.06 -18.91
N TYR A 613 -19.38 -0.55 -18.50
CA TYR A 613 -18.24 0.15 -17.95
C TYR A 613 -17.68 1.19 -18.94
N HIS A 614 -17.39 0.78 -20.18
CA HIS A 614 -16.91 1.68 -21.24
C HIS A 614 -17.90 2.82 -21.54
N ALA A 615 -19.21 2.55 -21.52
CA ALA A 615 -20.23 3.58 -21.67
C ALA A 615 -20.17 4.62 -20.52
N THR A 616 -20.00 4.18 -19.28
CA THR A 616 -19.82 5.08 -18.13
C THR A 616 -18.52 5.88 -18.23
N VAL A 617 -17.40 5.24 -18.61
CA VAL A 617 -16.11 5.92 -18.84
C VAL A 617 -16.28 7.04 -19.87
N ARG A 618 -16.91 6.74 -21.00
CA ARG A 618 -17.22 7.70 -22.06
C ARG A 618 -18.05 8.86 -21.53
N GLU A 619 -19.15 8.57 -20.84
CA GLU A 619 -20.04 9.60 -20.31
C GLU A 619 -19.30 10.55 -19.35
N ARG A 620 -18.60 9.99 -18.36
CA ARG A 620 -17.95 10.76 -17.29
C ARG A 620 -16.80 11.60 -17.82
N LEU A 621 -15.89 11.02 -18.59
CA LEU A 621 -14.73 11.74 -19.12
C LEU A 621 -15.13 12.81 -20.15
N LEU A 622 -16.08 12.52 -21.05
CA LEU A 622 -16.58 13.53 -21.99
C LEU A 622 -17.36 14.63 -21.28
N GLY A 623 -18.04 14.31 -20.17
CA GLY A 623 -18.64 15.29 -19.27
C GLY A 623 -17.58 16.24 -18.70
N GLN A 624 -16.49 15.69 -18.16
CA GLN A 624 -15.37 16.47 -17.61
C GLN A 624 -14.72 17.38 -18.67
N LEU A 625 -14.41 16.85 -19.85
CA LEU A 625 -13.83 17.63 -20.95
C LEU A 625 -14.74 18.80 -21.40
N LYS A 626 -16.06 18.64 -21.34
CA LYS A 626 -17.01 19.72 -21.64
C LYS A 626 -16.98 20.83 -20.59
N VAL A 627 -16.75 20.50 -19.32
CA VAL A 627 -16.62 21.49 -18.25
C VAL A 627 -15.37 22.34 -18.48
N GLU A 628 -14.23 21.73 -18.81
CA GLU A 628 -12.98 22.43 -19.14
C GLU A 628 -13.12 23.31 -20.40
N GLN A 629 -13.81 22.83 -21.44
CA GLN A 629 -14.00 23.55 -22.71
C GLN A 629 -14.89 24.80 -22.61
N ARG A 630 -15.66 24.99 -21.53
CA ARG A 630 -16.42 26.25 -21.35
C ARG A 630 -15.51 27.48 -21.19
N ALA A 631 -14.19 27.28 -21.08
CA ALA A 631 -13.17 28.32 -21.07
C ALA A 631 -12.53 28.64 -22.45
N GLY A 632 -12.89 27.96 -23.55
CA GLY A 632 -12.32 28.22 -24.88
C GLY A 632 -12.47 27.09 -25.90
N SER A 633 -11.95 27.29 -27.13
CA SER A 633 -11.91 26.21 -28.13
C SER A 633 -10.96 25.09 -27.69
N PRO A 634 -11.31 23.79 -27.86
CA PRO A 634 -10.43 22.71 -27.43
C PRO A 634 -9.13 22.69 -28.23
N SER A 635 -8.01 22.55 -27.51
CA SER A 635 -6.67 22.36 -28.07
C SER A 635 -6.59 21.07 -28.91
N ALA A 636 -5.55 20.95 -29.72
CA ALA A 636 -5.32 19.74 -30.53
C ALA A 636 -5.18 18.49 -29.66
N ALA A 637 -4.45 18.58 -28.54
CA ALA A 637 -4.29 17.48 -27.60
C ALA A 637 -5.61 17.10 -26.90
N ARG A 638 -6.45 18.07 -26.51
CA ARG A 638 -7.79 17.76 -25.97
C ARG A 638 -8.71 17.10 -27.00
N LYS A 639 -8.62 17.48 -28.28
CA LYS A 639 -9.33 16.79 -29.37
C LYS A 639 -8.85 15.35 -29.53
N ARG A 640 -7.53 15.12 -29.51
CA ARG A 640 -6.95 13.76 -29.51
C ARG A 640 -7.49 12.93 -28.37
N THR A 641 -7.39 13.39 -27.12
CA THR A 641 -7.88 12.62 -25.96
C THR A 641 -9.37 12.30 -26.09
N ARG A 642 -10.19 13.28 -26.49
CA ARG A 642 -11.62 13.06 -26.74
C ARG A 642 -11.86 11.96 -27.78
N ASP A 643 -11.17 12.02 -28.92
CA ASP A 643 -11.37 11.09 -30.03
C ASP A 643 -10.84 9.68 -29.69
N TRP A 644 -9.74 9.61 -28.93
CA TRP A 644 -9.22 8.38 -28.35
C TRP A 644 -10.23 7.75 -27.38
N ILE A 645 -10.80 8.52 -26.43
CA ILE A 645 -11.82 8.04 -25.49
C ILE A 645 -13.00 7.46 -26.26
N LEU A 646 -13.52 8.18 -27.27
CA LEU A 646 -14.64 7.71 -28.08
C LEU A 646 -14.33 6.36 -28.72
N ARG A 647 -13.17 6.23 -29.35
CA ARG A 647 -12.75 4.99 -30.05
C ARG A 647 -12.51 3.82 -29.09
N GLU A 648 -11.85 4.04 -27.96
CA GLU A 648 -11.53 2.99 -26.98
C GLU A 648 -12.72 2.57 -26.11
N THR A 649 -13.84 3.31 -26.18
CA THR A 649 -15.08 3.00 -25.45
C THR A 649 -16.24 2.56 -26.36
N GLU A 650 -15.99 2.34 -27.66
CA GLU A 650 -17.00 1.75 -28.54
C GLU A 650 -17.34 0.33 -28.06
N PRO A 651 -18.62 -0.07 -28.06
CA PRO A 651 -19.01 -1.43 -27.71
C PRO A 651 -18.24 -2.49 -28.51
N LEU A 652 -17.93 -3.62 -27.87
CA LEU A 652 -17.27 -4.75 -28.53
C LEU A 652 -18.21 -5.61 -29.36
#